data_AF-A0A968XNN3-F1
#
_entry.id   AF-A0A968XNN3-F1
#
_cell.length_a   1.000
_cell.length_b   1.000
_cell.length_c   1.000
_cell.angle_alpha   90.00
_cell.angle_beta   90.00
_cell.angle_gamma   90.00
#
_symmetry.space_group_name_H-M   'P 1'
#
loop_
_entity.id
_entity.type
_entity.pdbx_description
1 polymer ?
#
loop_
_entity_poly.entity_id
_entity_poly.type
_entity_poly.pdbx_seq_one_letter_code
_entity_poly.pdbx_strand_id
1 'polypeptide(L)'
;MTADIIWDLARTADGRWVISSQRGNPEPTPAFSIERTRQFAVSYLDHLDRRNLDGMLDVLAPQSELNIALNQGLIIEDFPQWFKMIDETFINSKHRVQGLVALENADGTIDSHLRIHFTAGWRNPPPDTDGAIDFSVNRIWTIRPDENGKPQLVSQRPFVPFDLRKRVDPLDVIGVLRAVRQGDTEVVRDWLRHGGNPNDYATDGFNLFLTAAATGNADILRMLLIEGVGCHKVDPNCSLKDPEHPEYVTDDLAVHLAAQHGDVQSTLLLLSQNPEHLHACMEVNKHTPLLQAAFYGHVELARSILDKLASIVPPGTDIAEETRRLFTETTLRGINATELAHQFHNQALVDVLEPFDTATVEAKQAYTRALLESIAGGPRHPEAGTPAQEASETVMRIIASGLAEVASLDAPDRSPAVKRFVSELQEATENPNFDPNRLAGELLQTPIIAAVTGNNANEDVARLRSECVEILLQKGADPDKEEQYPIAVDAIIRAAVFNHLDILKKFEAVMTPEAIKYALNHKAAVNGLTALHDSVLRAATSRSPAGYLAQIRWARSLGAKVDIPDHTNRTQRDFAVAAFRTDGQKNNAAAVWEALQLNSPPPRPYTVFSYENLTFLTIPERVADKGTVWRTLAGSGDVIVKNIELDGPNALSAEVVQNHSFGTAIINRTWPDGRPVSAQEVQLFAAQTRGTPLLPIMRFTKSDPYIKQILGAGLFGALLVDPESADAVKALLRDVYFPERPNAGVAPKASTAEHPLGKRAVGADNLAQRTFVDYAKMMDTLNDMFIGGLSFRKPAQPEVLQTLPALKELGVKLIEVDHASIQDSEAIAAIERAARAAGIVLSGRFSTDEQIAHAFERGYRHITTITEDEAHRASWRNWVPGGNIAGRDLLPREMPIRRPSQDFNDVRRALADNELVVFGALTTPDTINALQLANSGILNAVAIEREHGTWSTEETVRHIQAMRDHTNVIVRLCSALDPDVATLVREGVNALIATAVLDANEARHFLNEVKKANVETYGDDRAKWTVPVIMMETEGAANDTDEIVAMLKEHEGVCHPGPLDLSASLGAAWGTEKYESTLSKIETTAKTAGVPLAGVLSTLEASLNHGFGMVLAPMGMDGGALNTGIVGTNPLESLQSDNTA
;
A
#
# COMPACT_ATOMS: atom_id res chain seq x y z
N MET A 1 36.32 -18.29 18.57
CA MET A 1 35.96 -19.69 18.23
C MET A 1 35.00 -20.22 19.29
N THR A 2 33.71 -19.95 19.11
CA THR A 2 32.62 -20.69 19.74
C THR A 2 31.99 -21.45 18.60
N ALA A 3 32.02 -22.78 18.66
CA ALA A 3 31.32 -23.60 17.70
C ALA A 3 29.84 -23.21 17.76
N ASP A 4 29.26 -22.78 16.64
CA ASP A 4 27.81 -22.69 16.50
C ASP A 4 27.29 -24.13 16.74
N ILE A 5 26.67 -24.39 17.87
CA ILE A 5 26.28 -25.76 18.23
C ILE A 5 24.87 -26.00 17.72
N ILE A 6 24.73 -26.87 16.73
CA ILE A 6 23.45 -27.46 16.36
C ILE A 6 23.06 -28.42 17.47
N TRP A 7 22.06 -28.03 18.26
CA TRP A 7 21.45 -28.90 19.25
C TRP A 7 20.37 -29.73 18.58
N ASP A 8 20.66 -31.01 18.38
CA ASP A 8 19.62 -31.99 18.08
C ASP A 8 18.86 -32.24 19.39
N LEU A 9 17.57 -31.99 19.36
CA LEU A 9 16.68 -32.15 20.50
C LEU A 9 15.87 -33.43 20.32
N ALA A 10 15.83 -34.28 21.34
CA ALA A 10 14.92 -35.42 21.39
C ALA A 10 14.00 -35.33 22.58
N ARG A 11 12.85 -35.99 22.46
CA ARG A 11 11.85 -36.07 23.50
C ARG A 11 12.11 -37.29 24.36
N THR A 12 12.26 -37.09 25.67
CA THR A 12 12.35 -38.20 26.61
C THR A 12 10.97 -38.83 26.81
N ALA A 13 10.93 -40.07 27.33
CA ALA A 13 9.69 -40.83 27.53
C ALA A 13 8.70 -40.16 28.50
N ASP A 14 9.17 -39.22 29.33
CA ASP A 14 8.38 -38.39 30.24
C ASP A 14 7.97 -37.04 29.62
N GLY A 15 8.18 -36.84 28.31
CA GLY A 15 7.68 -35.71 27.55
C GLY A 15 8.56 -34.46 27.55
N ARG A 16 9.71 -34.47 28.25
CA ARG A 16 10.64 -33.32 28.32
C ARG A 16 11.55 -33.27 27.09
N TRP A 17 11.92 -32.05 26.67
CA TRP A 17 12.93 -31.85 25.65
C TRP A 17 14.33 -31.94 26.26
N VAL A 18 15.16 -32.79 25.68
CA VAL A 18 16.58 -32.89 26.03
C VAL A 18 17.43 -32.76 24.78
N ILE A 19 18.66 -32.29 24.95
CA ILE A 19 19.63 -32.28 23.86
C ILE A 19 20.11 -33.72 23.66
N SER A 20 19.71 -34.34 22.56
CA SER A 20 20.07 -35.72 22.21
C SER A 20 21.44 -35.81 21.55
N SER A 21 21.82 -34.78 20.80
CA SER A 21 23.18 -34.65 20.29
C SER A 21 23.53 -33.19 20.03
N GLN A 22 24.83 -32.93 19.99
CA GLN A 22 25.39 -31.63 19.67
C GLN A 22 26.33 -31.81 18.48
N ARG A 23 26.16 -31.00 17.44
CA ARG A 23 27.03 -31.02 16.26
C ARG A 23 27.50 -29.60 15.98
N GLY A 24 28.77 -29.43 15.61
CA GLY A 24 29.27 -28.12 15.22
C GLY A 24 28.69 -27.69 13.87
N ASN A 25 28.26 -26.44 13.77
CA ASN A 25 28.00 -25.75 12.51
C ASN A 25 29.36 -25.50 11.85
N PRO A 26 29.51 -25.79 10.55
CA PRO A 26 30.77 -25.61 9.84
C PRO A 26 31.29 -24.16 9.81
N GLU A 27 30.46 -23.14 10.08
CA GLU A 27 30.84 -21.73 10.11
C GLU A 27 30.44 -21.07 11.46
N PRO A 28 31.39 -20.63 12.31
CA PRO A 28 31.10 -20.16 13.68
C PRO A 28 30.93 -18.63 13.81
N THR A 29 29.85 -18.18 14.46
CA THR A 29 29.61 -16.77 14.84
C THR A 29 30.24 -16.38 16.21
N PRO A 30 30.52 -15.09 16.49
CA PRO A 30 31.17 -14.64 17.74
C PRO A 30 30.31 -14.79 19.01
N ALA A 31 30.96 -14.98 20.16
CA ALA A 31 30.41 -15.61 21.36
C ALA A 31 29.56 -14.72 22.29
N PHE A 32 28.32 -15.14 22.55
CA PHE A 32 27.65 -14.99 23.85
C PHE A 32 27.66 -16.35 24.58
N SER A 33 27.47 -16.41 25.91
CA SER A 33 27.74 -17.63 26.68
C SER A 33 26.86 -18.84 26.27
N ILE A 34 27.52 -19.97 25.96
CA ILE A 34 26.88 -21.23 25.52
C ILE A 34 25.84 -21.74 26.53
N GLU A 35 26.08 -21.52 27.83
CA GLU A 35 25.24 -22.04 28.92
C GLU A 35 23.87 -21.34 29.01
N ARG A 36 23.80 -20.01 28.84
CA ARG A 36 22.53 -19.25 28.89
C ARG A 36 21.65 -19.50 27.67
N THR A 37 22.25 -19.55 26.48
CA THR A 37 21.53 -19.81 25.22
C THR A 37 20.92 -21.21 25.20
N ARG A 38 21.63 -22.19 25.80
CA ARG A 38 21.16 -23.57 25.97
C ARG A 38 19.97 -23.68 26.93
N GLN A 39 20.02 -22.99 28.06
CA GLN A 39 18.92 -22.97 29.05
C GLN A 39 17.70 -22.24 28.49
N PHE A 40 17.92 -21.12 27.79
CA PHE A 40 16.87 -20.35 27.14
C PHE A 40 16.12 -21.16 26.06
N ALA A 41 16.83 -21.83 25.15
CA ALA A 41 16.20 -22.60 24.07
C ALA A 41 15.40 -23.81 24.57
N VAL A 42 15.93 -24.56 25.55
CA VAL A 42 15.23 -25.71 26.15
C VAL A 42 14.02 -25.26 26.98
N SER A 43 14.15 -24.19 27.77
CA SER A 43 13.04 -23.66 28.58
C SER A 43 11.95 -23.06 27.70
N TYR A 44 12.30 -22.30 26.67
CA TYR A 44 11.36 -21.72 25.71
C TYR A 44 10.55 -22.79 24.97
N LEU A 45 11.20 -23.87 24.50
CA LEU A 45 10.53 -24.98 23.81
C LEU A 45 9.73 -25.88 24.77
N ASP A 46 10.16 -26.09 26.01
CA ASP A 46 9.40 -26.82 27.03
C ASP A 46 8.14 -26.04 27.47
N HIS A 47 8.22 -24.70 27.53
CA HIS A 47 7.04 -23.86 27.75
C HIS A 47 6.14 -23.75 26.51
N LEU A 48 6.70 -23.75 25.29
CA LEU A 48 5.96 -23.82 24.02
C LEU A 48 5.13 -25.12 23.94
N ASP A 49 5.75 -26.28 24.13
CA ASP A 49 5.08 -27.58 24.07
C ASP A 49 3.99 -27.75 25.15
N ARG A 50 4.19 -27.11 26.31
CA ARG A 50 3.21 -27.09 27.41
C ARG A 50 2.17 -25.99 27.26
N ARG A 51 2.21 -25.22 26.16
CA ARG A 51 1.34 -24.07 25.89
C ARG A 51 1.33 -23.07 27.04
N ASN A 52 2.47 -22.95 27.73
CA ASN A 52 2.65 -22.11 28.90
C ASN A 52 3.25 -20.77 28.46
N LEU A 53 2.36 -19.90 27.97
CA LEU A 53 2.68 -18.55 27.51
C LEU A 53 3.48 -17.75 28.55
N ASP A 54 3.07 -17.79 29.82
CA ASP A 54 3.71 -17.03 30.89
C ASP A 54 5.16 -17.51 31.12
N GLY A 55 5.39 -18.82 31.09
CA GLY A 55 6.73 -19.39 31.15
C GLY A 55 7.61 -19.04 29.95
N MET A 56 7.03 -18.87 28.76
CA MET A 56 7.77 -18.39 27.58
C MET A 56 8.16 -16.92 27.70
N LEU A 57 7.26 -16.10 28.24
CA LEU A 57 7.48 -14.67 28.47
C LEU A 57 8.52 -14.43 29.58
N ASP A 58 8.48 -15.22 30.65
CA ASP A 58 9.47 -15.19 31.74
C ASP A 58 10.88 -15.57 31.28
N VAL A 59 11.00 -16.48 30.29
CA VAL A 59 12.27 -16.83 29.67
C VAL A 59 12.78 -15.73 28.73
N LEU A 60 11.88 -15.08 27.99
CA LEU A 60 12.17 -13.96 27.07
C LEU A 60 12.53 -12.66 27.80
N ALA A 61 12.03 -12.46 29.03
CA ALA A 61 12.21 -11.25 29.83
C ALA A 61 12.17 -11.56 31.35
N PRO A 62 13.24 -12.12 31.94
CA PRO A 62 13.26 -12.43 33.37
C PRO A 62 13.16 -11.14 34.19
N GLN A 63 12.14 -11.04 35.05
CA GLN A 63 11.76 -9.81 35.77
C GLN A 63 12.89 -9.13 36.57
N SER A 64 13.98 -9.83 36.89
CA SER A 64 15.10 -9.30 37.68
C SER A 64 16.31 -8.83 36.87
N GLU A 65 16.39 -9.07 35.57
CA GLU A 65 17.55 -8.70 34.73
C GLU A 65 17.09 -8.25 33.33
N LEU A 66 16.60 -7.00 33.16
CA LEU A 66 16.79 -6.15 31.96
C LEU A 66 15.87 -4.91 31.99
N ASN A 67 16.43 -3.79 32.45
CA ASN A 67 15.97 -2.44 32.10
C ASN A 67 16.37 -2.13 30.65
N ILE A 68 15.73 -2.77 29.66
CA ILE A 68 15.81 -2.35 28.27
C ILE A 68 14.40 -2.02 27.80
N ALA A 69 14.24 -0.79 27.31
CA ALA A 69 12.99 -0.18 26.90
C ALA A 69 12.28 -1.00 25.81
N LEU A 70 11.37 -1.85 26.26
CA LEU A 70 10.12 -2.15 25.56
C LEU A 70 9.51 -0.80 25.20
N ASN A 71 9.10 -0.58 23.94
CA ASN A 71 8.34 0.61 23.55
C ASN A 71 7.21 0.81 24.59
N GLN A 72 7.41 1.79 25.47
CA GLN A 72 6.51 2.16 26.56
C GLN A 72 6.11 1.07 27.58
N GLY A 73 6.90 0.01 27.78
CA GLY A 73 6.72 -0.89 28.95
C GLY A 73 5.53 -1.87 28.90
N LEU A 74 5.00 -2.20 27.72
CA LEU A 74 4.03 -3.29 27.57
C LEU A 74 4.52 -4.37 26.59
N ILE A 75 4.23 -5.62 26.93
CA ILE A 75 4.29 -6.74 25.99
C ILE A 75 3.19 -6.48 24.95
N ILE A 76 3.51 -6.60 23.66
CA ILE A 76 2.51 -6.53 22.57
C ILE A 76 1.36 -7.49 22.94
N GLU A 77 0.14 -7.00 23.16
CA GLU A 77 -1.01 -7.86 23.53
C GLU A 77 -1.33 -8.90 22.45
N ASP A 78 -0.99 -8.60 21.19
CA ASP A 78 -1.06 -9.53 20.06
C ASP A 78 0.13 -10.49 19.98
N PHE A 79 1.23 -10.33 20.72
CA PHE A 79 2.36 -11.28 20.63
C PHE A 79 1.97 -12.68 21.09
N PRO A 80 1.26 -12.87 22.22
CA PRO A 80 0.63 -14.13 22.57
C PRO A 80 -0.31 -14.70 21.50
N GLN A 81 -1.10 -13.86 20.85
CA GLN A 81 -2.16 -14.27 19.92
C GLN A 81 -1.60 -14.60 18.52
N TRP A 82 -0.68 -13.78 18.03
CA TRP A 82 0.12 -13.98 16.82
C TRP A 82 1.03 -15.20 16.96
N PHE A 83 1.62 -15.41 18.14
CA PHE A 83 2.44 -16.58 18.43
C PHE A 83 1.59 -17.85 18.55
N LYS A 84 0.40 -17.76 19.18
CA LYS A 84 -0.61 -18.83 19.22
C LYS A 84 -1.15 -19.16 17.82
N MET A 85 -1.35 -18.16 16.95
CA MET A 85 -1.75 -18.37 15.55
C MET A 85 -0.67 -19.12 14.76
N ILE A 86 0.61 -18.82 14.97
CA ILE A 86 1.74 -19.57 14.38
C ILE A 86 1.82 -20.99 14.98
N ASP A 87 1.67 -21.13 16.30
CA ASP A 87 1.62 -22.42 16.99
C ASP A 87 0.49 -23.32 16.43
N GLU A 88 -0.70 -22.74 16.23
CA GLU A 88 -1.89 -23.42 15.68
C GLU A 88 -1.77 -23.74 14.18
N THR A 89 -1.11 -22.87 13.40
CA THR A 89 -0.94 -23.06 11.95
C THR A 89 0.10 -24.13 11.62
N PHE A 90 1.06 -24.38 12.51
CA PHE A 90 2.24 -25.20 12.23
C PHE A 90 2.45 -26.40 13.17
N ILE A 91 1.36 -26.95 13.72
CA ILE A 91 1.31 -28.07 14.71
C ILE A 91 2.13 -29.33 14.33
N ASN A 92 2.60 -29.48 13.08
CA ASN A 92 3.48 -30.58 12.65
C ASN A 92 4.88 -30.14 12.23
N SER A 93 5.30 -28.90 12.53
CA SER A 93 6.58 -28.36 12.09
C SER A 93 7.73 -28.76 13.03
N LYS A 94 8.89 -29.05 12.46
CA LYS A 94 10.10 -29.23 13.26
C LYS A 94 10.67 -27.84 13.54
N HIS A 95 10.51 -27.36 14.76
CA HIS A 95 11.07 -26.08 15.17
C HIS A 95 12.57 -26.20 15.38
N ARG A 96 13.32 -25.20 14.91
CA ARG A 96 14.72 -25.02 15.26
C ARG A 96 14.94 -23.60 15.71
N VAL A 97 15.31 -23.42 16.98
CA VAL A 97 15.75 -22.12 17.50
C VAL A 97 17.21 -21.94 17.10
N GLN A 98 17.47 -20.96 16.26
CA GLN A 98 18.80 -20.41 16.09
C GLN A 98 18.90 -19.29 17.14
N GLY A 99 19.82 -19.38 18.10
CA GLY A 99 19.82 -18.56 19.32
C GLY A 99 19.92 -17.03 19.11
N LEU A 100 20.23 -16.28 20.18
CA LEU A 100 20.47 -14.84 20.04
C LEU A 100 21.71 -14.61 19.18
N VAL A 101 21.53 -14.19 17.93
CA VAL A 101 22.64 -13.87 17.03
C VAL A 101 22.96 -12.39 17.19
N ALA A 102 24.13 -12.07 17.72
CA ALA A 102 24.65 -10.71 17.72
C ALA A 102 25.34 -10.48 16.38
N LEU A 103 24.82 -9.53 15.60
CA LEU A 103 25.45 -9.05 14.38
C LEU A 103 26.00 -7.65 14.63
N GLU A 104 27.30 -7.50 14.40
CA GLU A 104 27.93 -6.18 14.45
C GLU A 104 27.66 -5.48 13.11
N ASN A 105 27.01 -4.33 13.19
CA ASN A 105 26.76 -3.45 12.06
C ASN A 105 28.02 -2.61 11.78
N ALA A 106 28.12 -2.11 10.55
CA ALA A 106 29.25 -1.29 10.11
C ALA A 106 29.47 -0.01 10.94
N ASP A 107 28.44 0.50 11.61
CA ASP A 107 28.50 1.70 12.47
C ASP A 107 28.88 1.39 13.92
N GLY A 108 29.24 0.14 14.23
CA GLY A 108 29.59 -0.34 15.57
C GLY A 108 28.40 -0.62 16.48
N THR A 109 27.16 -0.55 15.96
CA THR A 109 25.99 -1.07 16.68
C THR A 109 25.91 -2.59 16.60
N ILE A 110 25.25 -3.19 17.58
CA ILE A 110 25.02 -4.63 17.66
C ILE A 110 23.53 -4.88 17.49
N ASP A 111 23.16 -5.51 16.38
CA ASP A 111 21.85 -6.06 16.13
C ASP A 111 21.75 -7.41 16.85
N SER A 112 20.99 -7.49 17.94
CA SER A 112 20.68 -8.74 18.63
C SER A 112 19.42 -9.35 18.04
N HIS A 113 19.50 -10.57 17.52
CA HIS A 113 18.41 -11.23 16.80
C HIS A 113 17.87 -12.44 17.55
N LEU A 114 16.56 -12.49 17.78
CA LEU A 114 15.89 -13.75 18.08
C LEU A 114 15.32 -14.32 16.78
N ARG A 115 15.81 -15.49 16.36
CA ARG A 115 15.35 -16.17 15.14
C ARG A 115 14.76 -17.54 15.43
N ILE A 116 13.52 -17.74 14.98
CA ILE A 116 12.81 -19.02 15.12
C ILE A 116 12.53 -19.55 13.71
N HIS A 117 13.05 -20.74 13.40
CA HIS A 117 12.80 -21.42 12.12
C HIS A 117 11.64 -22.40 12.23
N PHE A 118 10.77 -22.38 11.23
CA PHE A 118 9.61 -23.24 11.10
C PHE A 118 9.73 -24.04 9.80
N THR A 119 9.90 -25.35 9.89
CA THR A 119 9.81 -26.26 8.73
C THR A 119 8.49 -27.02 8.76
N ALA A 120 7.55 -26.68 7.88
CA ALA A 120 6.20 -27.23 7.91
C ALA A 120 5.92 -28.15 6.72
N GLY A 121 5.56 -29.42 6.96
CA GLY A 121 4.99 -30.31 5.95
C GLY A 121 3.51 -30.03 5.73
N TRP A 122 3.09 -29.77 4.49
CA TRP A 122 1.69 -29.59 4.13
C TRP A 122 0.89 -30.89 4.31
N ARG A 123 -0.38 -30.81 4.78
CA ARG A 123 -1.24 -31.99 4.94
C ARG A 123 -1.90 -32.50 3.66
N ASN A 124 -1.76 -31.81 2.51
CA ASN A 124 -2.19 -32.27 1.17
C ASN A 124 -1.56 -31.42 0.03
N PRO A 125 -0.37 -31.78 -0.50
CA PRO A 125 0.17 -31.11 -1.68
C PRO A 125 -0.45 -31.69 -2.98
N PRO A 126 -0.63 -30.87 -4.04
CA PRO A 126 -0.88 -31.36 -5.39
C PRO A 126 0.22 -32.35 -5.86
N PRO A 127 -0.06 -33.24 -6.83
CA PRO A 127 0.84 -34.34 -7.20
C PRO A 127 2.27 -33.95 -7.60
N ASP A 128 2.55 -32.68 -7.89
CA ASP A 128 3.80 -32.19 -8.47
C ASP A 128 4.55 -31.12 -7.64
N THR A 129 4.29 -30.98 -6.33
CA THR A 129 4.96 -29.94 -5.50
C THR A 129 5.66 -30.49 -4.26
N ASP A 130 6.96 -30.15 -4.12
CA ASP A 130 7.79 -30.45 -2.95
C ASP A 130 7.27 -29.70 -1.72
N GLY A 131 6.82 -30.45 -0.71
CA GLY A 131 5.75 -30.06 0.22
C GLY A 131 6.17 -29.40 1.54
N ALA A 132 7.26 -28.61 1.57
CA ALA A 132 7.68 -27.90 2.79
C ALA A 132 7.80 -26.38 2.58
N ILE A 133 7.05 -25.58 3.36
CA ILE A 133 7.32 -24.14 3.50
C ILE A 133 8.25 -23.98 4.70
N ASP A 134 9.44 -23.44 4.44
CA ASP A 134 10.42 -23.06 5.45
C ASP A 134 10.37 -21.54 5.61
N PHE A 135 10.08 -21.05 6.81
CA PHE A 135 10.05 -19.61 7.08
C PHE A 135 10.62 -19.33 8.46
N SER A 136 11.13 -18.12 8.64
CA SER A 136 11.68 -17.65 9.91
C SER A 136 10.87 -16.48 10.42
N VAL A 137 10.85 -16.33 11.74
CA VAL A 137 10.41 -15.10 12.38
C VAL A 137 11.61 -14.48 13.07
N ASN A 138 11.86 -13.20 12.76
CA ASN A 138 12.95 -12.43 13.34
C ASN A 138 12.39 -11.31 14.24
N ARG A 139 12.99 -11.16 15.43
CA ARG A 139 12.92 -9.93 16.24
C ARG A 139 14.32 -9.35 16.36
N ILE A 140 14.43 -8.04 16.15
CA ILE A 140 15.70 -7.33 16.11
C ILE A 140 15.69 -6.23 17.16
N TRP A 141 16.75 -6.20 17.97
CA TRP A 141 17.10 -5.09 18.84
C TRP A 141 18.43 -4.50 18.38
N THR A 142 18.45 -3.22 18.02
CA THR A 142 19.69 -2.52 17.63
C THR A 142 20.24 -1.81 18.86
N ILE A 143 21.48 -2.11 19.23
CA ILE A 143 22.12 -1.64 20.47
C ILE A 143 23.38 -0.85 20.13
N ARG A 144 23.55 0.36 20.67
CA ARG A 144 24.73 1.22 20.49
C ARG A 144 25.44 1.47 21.82
N PRO A 145 26.77 1.38 21.90
CA PRO A 145 27.51 1.84 23.07
C PRO A 145 27.37 3.37 23.25
N ASP A 146 27.08 3.84 24.47
CA ASP A 146 27.16 5.28 24.80
C ASP A 146 28.61 5.77 24.92
N GLU A 147 28.80 7.07 25.22
CA GLU A 147 30.12 7.71 25.35
C GLU A 147 31.03 7.04 26.39
N ASN A 148 30.49 6.22 27.29
CA ASN A 148 31.24 5.46 28.29
C ASN A 148 31.36 3.97 27.95
N GLY A 149 30.96 3.55 26.74
CA GLY A 149 31.01 2.17 26.27
C GLY A 149 29.88 1.28 26.80
N LYS A 150 28.81 1.85 27.41
CA LYS A 150 27.69 1.06 27.94
C LYS A 150 26.62 0.84 26.85
N PRO A 151 26.14 -0.39 26.63
CA PRO A 151 25.15 -0.68 25.58
C PRO A 151 23.80 0.00 25.87
N GLN A 152 23.27 0.74 24.90
CA GLN A 152 21.98 1.41 24.89
C GLN A 152 21.13 0.86 23.74
N LEU A 153 19.85 0.53 23.99
CA LEU A 153 18.93 0.16 22.93
C LEU A 153 18.61 1.41 22.08
N VAL A 154 18.94 1.36 20.79
CA VAL A 154 18.67 2.42 19.81
C VAL A 154 17.29 2.25 19.20
N SER A 155 16.95 1.02 18.80
CA SER A 155 15.68 0.72 18.14
C SER A 155 15.31 -0.75 18.31
N GLN A 156 14.02 -1.06 18.15
CA GLN A 156 13.54 -2.45 18.10
C GLN A 156 12.49 -2.60 16.99
N ARG A 157 12.53 -3.70 16.25
CA ARG A 157 11.54 -4.02 15.21
C ARG A 157 10.49 -5.01 15.72
N PRO A 158 9.23 -4.91 15.26
CA PRO A 158 8.23 -5.96 15.49
C PRO A 158 8.66 -7.28 14.85
N PHE A 159 8.01 -8.38 15.22
CA PHE A 159 8.24 -9.67 14.57
C PHE A 159 7.84 -9.59 13.10
N VAL A 160 8.76 -9.96 12.20
CA VAL A 160 8.50 -10.00 10.76
C VAL A 160 8.67 -11.45 10.27
N PRO A 161 7.63 -12.05 9.66
CA PRO A 161 7.76 -13.34 9.00
C PRO A 161 8.58 -13.17 7.71
N PHE A 162 9.55 -14.07 7.51
CA PHE A 162 10.41 -14.09 6.33
C PHE A 162 10.42 -15.50 5.73
N ASP A 163 9.92 -15.63 4.49
CA ASP A 163 9.96 -16.88 3.73
C ASP A 163 11.40 -17.23 3.37
N LEU A 164 11.94 -18.30 3.99
CA LEU A 164 13.34 -18.68 3.82
C LEU A 164 13.64 -19.18 2.41
N ARG A 165 12.62 -19.54 1.62
CA ARG A 165 12.80 -19.89 0.20
C ARG A 165 13.15 -18.68 -0.67
N LYS A 166 12.87 -17.46 -0.20
CA LYS A 166 13.25 -16.21 -0.85
C LYS A 166 14.63 -15.70 -0.42
N ARG A 167 15.29 -16.41 0.51
CA ARG A 167 16.66 -16.10 0.94
C ARG A 167 17.58 -16.12 -0.27
N VAL A 168 18.43 -15.10 -0.34
CA VAL A 168 19.49 -15.01 -1.33
C VAL A 168 20.81 -15.35 -0.63
N ASP A 169 21.64 -16.15 -1.27
CA ASP A 169 22.98 -16.46 -0.79
C ASP A 169 23.81 -15.15 -0.67
N PRO A 170 24.58 -14.93 0.40
CA PRO A 170 25.42 -13.73 0.55
C PRO A 170 26.36 -13.45 -0.63
N LEU A 171 26.77 -14.48 -1.37
CA LEU A 171 27.61 -14.37 -2.57
C LEU A 171 26.80 -14.17 -3.86
N ASP A 172 25.47 -14.39 -3.83
CA ASP A 172 24.58 -14.18 -4.97
C ASP A 172 24.16 -12.70 -5.10
N VAL A 173 25.09 -11.90 -5.60
CA VAL A 173 24.85 -10.47 -5.86
C VAL A 173 23.69 -10.29 -6.85
N ILE A 174 23.62 -11.10 -7.91
CA ILE A 174 22.57 -11.00 -8.95
C ILE A 174 21.17 -11.22 -8.33
N GLY A 175 21.04 -12.22 -7.46
CA GLY A 175 19.81 -12.52 -6.73
C GLY A 175 19.33 -11.35 -5.88
N VAL A 176 20.23 -10.68 -5.16
CA VAL A 176 19.85 -9.54 -4.32
C VAL A 176 19.53 -8.31 -5.16
N LEU A 177 20.25 -8.06 -6.28
CA LEU A 177 19.90 -6.96 -7.18
C LEU A 177 18.49 -7.13 -7.77
N ARG A 178 18.07 -8.37 -8.05
CA ARG A 178 16.69 -8.67 -8.46
C ARG A 178 15.69 -8.32 -7.34
N ALA A 179 16.00 -8.65 -6.09
CA ALA A 179 15.17 -8.28 -4.95
C ALA A 179 15.07 -6.75 -4.76
N VAL A 180 16.16 -6.01 -4.96
CA VAL A 180 16.17 -4.54 -4.95
C VAL A 180 15.24 -3.99 -6.02
N ARG A 181 15.35 -4.47 -7.26
CA ARG A 181 14.48 -4.08 -8.39
C ARG A 181 13.00 -4.40 -8.15
N GLN A 182 12.70 -5.39 -7.31
CA GLN A 182 11.33 -5.77 -6.91
C GLN A 182 10.84 -5.04 -5.64
N GLY A 183 11.70 -4.24 -4.99
CA GLY A 183 11.37 -3.57 -3.74
C GLY A 183 11.30 -4.50 -2.52
N ASP A 184 11.91 -5.68 -2.58
CA ASP A 184 11.89 -6.69 -1.51
C ASP A 184 12.90 -6.36 -0.40
N THR A 185 12.59 -5.32 0.37
CA THR A 185 13.40 -4.79 1.48
C THR A 185 13.78 -5.85 2.52
N GLU A 186 12.91 -6.81 2.84
CA GLU A 186 13.22 -7.87 3.81
C GLU A 186 14.20 -8.93 3.26
N VAL A 187 14.15 -9.24 1.95
CA VAL A 187 15.14 -10.13 1.32
C VAL A 187 16.51 -9.45 1.32
N VAL A 188 16.55 -8.16 0.98
CA VAL A 188 17.79 -7.37 0.98
C VAL A 188 18.36 -7.25 2.40
N ARG A 189 17.51 -7.00 3.40
CA ARG A 189 17.89 -6.94 4.81
C ARG A 189 18.47 -8.27 5.29
N ASP A 190 17.81 -9.39 4.97
CA ASP A 190 18.32 -10.72 5.30
C ASP A 190 19.68 -10.95 4.64
N TRP A 191 19.84 -10.64 3.35
CA TRP A 191 21.11 -10.78 2.62
C TRP A 191 22.27 -9.99 3.26
N LEU A 192 22.08 -8.69 3.55
CA LEU A 192 23.08 -7.83 4.20
C LEU A 192 23.54 -8.40 5.56
N ARG A 193 22.60 -8.98 6.31
CA ARG A 193 22.85 -9.55 7.64
C ARG A 193 23.59 -10.88 7.63
N HIS A 194 23.53 -11.61 6.52
CA HIS A 194 24.26 -12.87 6.36
C HIS A 194 25.62 -12.67 5.70
N GLY A 195 26.15 -11.45 5.70
CA GLY A 195 27.48 -11.16 5.14
C GLY A 195 27.47 -10.76 3.68
N GLY A 196 26.30 -10.45 3.11
CA GLY A 196 26.23 -9.83 1.79
C GLY A 196 26.90 -8.46 1.82
N ASN A 197 27.87 -8.25 0.92
CA ASN A 197 28.59 -6.98 0.83
C ASN A 197 27.90 -6.05 -0.18
N PRO A 198 27.29 -4.92 0.24
CA PRO A 198 26.56 -4.03 -0.66
C PRO A 198 27.42 -3.38 -1.75
N ASN A 199 28.75 -3.46 -1.63
CA ASN A 199 29.70 -2.91 -2.59
C ASN A 199 30.18 -3.93 -3.63
N ASP A 200 29.82 -5.22 -3.50
CA ASP A 200 30.20 -6.23 -4.48
C ASP A 200 29.41 -6.05 -5.78
N TYR A 201 30.12 -6.17 -6.89
CA TYR A 201 29.58 -5.96 -8.22
C TYR A 201 29.04 -7.28 -8.79
N ALA A 202 27.84 -7.22 -9.36
CA ALA A 202 27.33 -8.25 -10.24
C ALA A 202 27.99 -8.16 -11.63
N THR A 203 27.70 -9.16 -12.47
CA THR A 203 28.24 -9.22 -13.83
C THR A 203 27.74 -8.11 -14.75
N ASP A 204 26.64 -7.44 -14.39
CA ASP A 204 26.07 -6.29 -15.11
C ASP A 204 26.72 -4.96 -14.68
N GLY A 205 27.71 -4.97 -13.78
CA GLY A 205 28.40 -3.76 -13.35
C GLY A 205 27.74 -3.01 -12.22
N PHE A 206 26.60 -3.48 -11.72
CA PHE A 206 25.91 -2.88 -10.59
C PHE A 206 26.28 -3.56 -9.28
N ASN A 207 26.30 -2.79 -8.20
CA ASN A 207 26.22 -3.32 -6.84
C ASN A 207 24.84 -3.01 -6.24
N LEU A 208 24.64 -3.40 -4.98
CA LEU A 208 23.36 -3.24 -4.30
C LEU A 208 22.97 -1.76 -4.15
N PHE A 209 23.94 -0.93 -3.75
CA PHE A 209 23.72 0.50 -3.52
C PHE A 209 23.38 1.26 -4.80
N LEU A 210 24.12 1.00 -5.88
CA LEU A 210 23.87 1.56 -7.21
C LEU A 210 22.50 1.15 -7.74
N THR A 211 22.11 -0.12 -7.57
CA THR A 211 20.79 -0.62 -8.01
C THR A 211 19.66 0.04 -7.24
N ALA A 212 19.83 0.27 -5.92
CA ALA A 212 18.81 0.94 -5.11
C ALA A 212 18.61 2.39 -5.57
N ALA A 213 19.69 3.10 -5.90
CA ALA A 213 19.62 4.45 -6.44
C ALA A 213 19.02 4.51 -7.85
N ALA A 214 19.46 3.61 -8.75
CA ALA A 214 18.97 3.48 -10.11
C ALA A 214 17.47 3.16 -10.20
N THR A 215 16.92 2.51 -9.17
CA THR A 215 15.50 2.13 -9.09
C THR A 215 14.65 3.08 -8.24
N GLY A 216 15.24 4.14 -7.67
CA GLY A 216 14.54 5.08 -6.78
C GLY A 216 14.09 4.45 -5.46
N ASN A 217 14.75 3.39 -4.99
CA ASN A 217 14.36 2.67 -3.77
C ASN A 217 14.92 3.34 -2.50
N ALA A 218 14.25 4.42 -2.09
CA ALA A 218 14.64 5.21 -0.92
C ALA A 218 14.66 4.42 0.40
N ASP A 219 13.85 3.36 0.53
CA ASP A 219 13.82 2.53 1.75
C ASP A 219 15.08 1.68 1.90
N ILE A 220 15.58 1.11 0.79
CA ILE A 220 16.85 0.38 0.81
C ILE A 220 18.03 1.34 1.02
N LEU A 221 18.01 2.51 0.39
CA LEU A 221 19.03 3.54 0.63
C LEU A 221 19.05 4.00 2.09
N ARG A 222 17.87 4.20 2.71
CA ARG A 222 17.74 4.53 4.14
C ARG A 222 18.29 3.41 5.02
N MET A 223 17.99 2.16 4.68
CA MET A 223 18.48 0.99 5.40
C MET A 223 20.03 0.91 5.37
N LEU A 224 20.65 1.28 4.26
CA LEU A 224 22.11 1.27 4.11
C LEU A 224 22.79 2.48 4.75
N LEU A 225 22.25 3.69 4.55
CA LEU A 225 22.90 4.94 4.94
C LEU A 225 22.57 5.38 6.37
N ILE A 226 21.33 5.18 6.82
CA ILE A 226 20.85 5.66 8.12
C ILE A 226 20.82 4.52 9.15
N GLU A 227 20.28 3.35 8.78
CA GLU A 227 20.18 2.23 9.71
C GLU A 227 21.50 1.43 9.83
N GLY A 228 22.36 1.46 8.80
CA GLY A 228 23.66 0.78 8.82
C GLY A 228 23.57 -0.75 8.86
N VAL A 229 22.53 -1.33 8.26
CA VAL A 229 22.27 -2.78 8.34
C VAL A 229 23.37 -3.62 7.67
N GLY A 230 23.89 -4.59 8.41
CA GLY A 230 24.88 -5.56 7.92
C GLY A 230 26.30 -5.21 8.34
N CYS A 231 27.22 -6.16 8.17
CA CYS A 231 28.60 -6.03 8.65
C CYS A 231 29.52 -5.22 7.73
N HIS A 232 29.08 -4.91 6.51
CA HIS A 232 29.86 -4.18 5.51
C HIS A 232 29.38 -2.74 5.39
N LYS A 233 30.29 -1.78 5.53
CA LYS A 233 29.98 -0.37 5.32
C LYS A 233 29.74 -0.11 3.83
N VAL A 234 28.66 0.59 3.50
CA VAL A 234 28.44 1.05 2.13
C VAL A 234 29.50 2.10 1.75
N ASP A 235 30.06 1.98 0.56
CA ASP A 235 30.94 2.97 -0.04
C ASP A 235 30.15 3.79 -1.06
N PRO A 236 29.80 5.05 -0.74
CA PRO A 236 29.00 5.88 -1.63
C PRO A 236 29.78 6.34 -2.87
N ASN A 237 31.09 6.12 -2.92
CA ASN A 237 31.95 6.45 -4.05
C ASN A 237 32.16 5.29 -5.03
N CYS A 238 31.52 4.14 -4.81
CA CYS A 238 31.45 3.09 -5.81
C CYS A 238 30.73 3.60 -7.06
N SER A 239 31.38 3.51 -8.22
CA SER A 239 30.83 3.89 -9.52
C SER A 239 30.38 2.68 -10.33
N LEU A 240 29.41 2.90 -11.23
CA LEU A 240 28.97 1.90 -12.19
C LEU A 240 30.14 1.36 -13.03
N LYS A 241 30.17 0.05 -13.26
CA LYS A 241 31.18 -0.61 -14.11
C LYS A 241 30.53 -1.26 -15.32
N ASP A 242 30.29 -0.51 -16.39
CA ASP A 242 29.63 -1.06 -17.57
C ASP A 242 30.48 -2.17 -18.23
N PRO A 243 30.05 -3.45 -18.18
CA PRO A 243 30.80 -4.54 -18.79
C PRO A 243 30.70 -4.55 -20.32
N GLU A 244 29.72 -3.85 -20.92
CA GLU A 244 29.60 -3.70 -22.37
C GLU A 244 30.66 -2.71 -22.91
N HIS A 245 31.17 -1.84 -22.05
CA HIS A 245 32.09 -0.74 -22.38
C HIS A 245 33.27 -0.63 -21.38
N PRO A 246 34.05 -1.70 -21.16
CA PRO A 246 35.08 -1.75 -20.11
C PRO A 246 36.24 -0.76 -20.30
N GLU A 247 36.40 -0.21 -21.50
CA GLU A 247 37.35 0.84 -21.82
C GLU A 247 36.92 2.24 -21.33
N TYR A 248 35.64 2.41 -20.98
CA TYR A 248 35.09 3.65 -20.45
C TYR A 248 34.90 3.55 -18.94
N VAL A 249 35.62 4.40 -18.18
CA VAL A 249 35.36 4.61 -16.76
C VAL A 249 34.45 5.82 -16.65
N THR A 250 33.16 5.62 -16.33
CA THR A 250 32.15 6.69 -16.33
C THR A 250 32.06 7.44 -15.01
N ASP A 251 32.52 6.85 -13.91
CA ASP A 251 32.37 7.37 -12.54
C ASP A 251 30.92 7.72 -12.16
N ASP A 252 29.96 6.92 -12.66
CA ASP A 252 28.55 7.09 -12.34
C ASP A 252 28.24 6.62 -10.92
N LEU A 253 28.26 7.57 -9.99
CA LEU A 253 27.86 7.38 -8.61
C LEU A 253 26.34 7.17 -8.47
N ALA A 254 25.94 6.63 -7.31
CA ALA A 254 24.54 6.45 -6.93
C ALA A 254 23.71 7.75 -7.07
N VAL A 255 24.26 8.91 -6.72
CA VAL A 255 23.55 10.20 -6.86
C VAL A 255 23.21 10.53 -8.32
N HIS A 256 24.09 10.18 -9.26
CA HIS A 256 23.86 10.41 -10.70
C HIS A 256 22.76 9.49 -11.21
N LEU A 257 22.75 8.22 -10.78
CA LEU A 257 21.71 7.25 -11.15
C LEU A 257 20.34 7.63 -10.57
N ALA A 258 20.28 8.08 -9.31
CA ALA A 258 19.04 8.58 -8.71
C ALA A 258 18.54 9.85 -9.42
N ALA A 259 19.45 10.76 -9.77
CA ALA A 259 19.12 11.97 -10.51
C ALA A 259 18.68 11.68 -11.95
N GLN A 260 19.30 10.71 -12.63
CA GLN A 260 18.86 10.20 -13.94
C GLN A 260 17.46 9.59 -13.85
N HIS A 261 17.17 8.80 -12.81
CA HIS A 261 15.85 8.22 -12.58
C HIS A 261 14.78 9.30 -12.35
N GLY A 262 15.16 10.37 -11.65
CA GLY A 262 14.30 11.48 -11.26
C GLY A 262 13.65 11.29 -9.88
N ASP A 263 14.14 10.35 -9.07
CA ASP A 263 13.58 10.11 -7.74
C ASP A 263 14.07 11.14 -6.72
N VAL A 264 13.17 12.02 -6.32
CA VAL A 264 13.45 13.13 -5.40
C VAL A 264 13.91 12.63 -4.03
N GLN A 265 13.25 11.59 -3.50
CA GLN A 265 13.53 11.10 -2.14
C GLN A 265 14.92 10.48 -2.05
N SER A 266 15.26 9.60 -3.00
CA SER A 266 16.57 8.95 -3.08
C SER A 266 17.68 9.97 -3.33
N THR A 267 17.48 10.90 -4.26
CA THR A 267 18.51 11.91 -4.58
C THR A 267 18.79 12.82 -3.39
N LEU A 268 17.75 13.35 -2.74
CA LEU A 268 17.92 14.20 -1.55
C LEU A 268 18.50 13.43 -0.37
N LEU A 269 18.12 12.17 -0.17
CA LEU A 269 18.71 11.32 0.87
C LEU A 269 20.22 11.14 0.62
N LEU A 270 20.62 10.77 -0.60
CA LEU A 270 22.02 10.60 -0.98
C LEU A 270 22.83 11.87 -0.74
N LEU A 271 22.31 13.02 -1.20
CA LEU A 271 22.93 14.33 -1.01
C LEU A 271 23.01 14.75 0.46
N SER A 272 21.98 14.47 1.27
CA SER A 272 22.00 14.81 2.70
C SER A 272 23.03 14.00 3.50
N GLN A 273 23.34 12.77 3.04
CA GLN A 273 24.31 11.89 3.70
C GLN A 273 25.73 12.09 3.15
N ASN A 274 25.86 12.57 1.91
CA ASN A 274 27.14 12.84 1.23
C ASN A 274 27.07 14.21 0.49
N PRO A 275 27.10 15.34 1.21
CA PRO A 275 26.93 16.67 0.63
C PRO A 275 27.94 17.01 -0.48
N GLU A 276 29.14 16.43 -0.42
CA GLU A 276 30.18 16.60 -1.43
C GLU A 276 29.77 16.09 -2.81
N HIS A 277 28.80 15.16 -2.87
CA HIS A 277 28.26 14.62 -4.12
C HIS A 277 27.35 15.60 -4.86
N LEU A 278 26.98 16.73 -4.23
CA LEU A 278 26.24 17.81 -4.89
C LEU A 278 26.95 18.33 -6.15
N HIS A 279 28.28 18.32 -6.13
CA HIS A 279 29.15 18.81 -7.21
C HIS A 279 29.96 17.69 -7.89
N ALA A 280 29.68 16.42 -7.56
CA ALA A 280 30.32 15.30 -8.23
C ALA A 280 30.00 15.35 -9.72
N CYS A 281 30.99 15.05 -10.56
CA CYS A 281 30.87 15.03 -12.01
C CYS A 281 31.17 13.63 -12.52
N MET A 282 30.32 13.10 -13.39
CA MET A 282 30.64 11.87 -14.13
C MET A 282 31.84 12.11 -15.06
N GLU A 283 32.74 11.14 -15.24
CA GLU A 283 34.01 11.36 -15.92
C GLU A 283 33.85 11.68 -17.42
N VAL A 284 32.89 11.05 -18.09
CA VAL A 284 32.76 11.14 -19.55
C VAL A 284 31.96 12.39 -19.97
N ASN A 285 30.85 12.72 -19.33
CA ASN A 285 30.03 13.90 -19.71
C ASN A 285 30.22 15.13 -18.80
N LYS A 286 30.87 14.97 -17.64
CA LYS A 286 31.01 15.96 -16.57
C LYS A 286 29.68 16.53 -16.06
N HIS A 287 28.61 15.75 -16.11
CA HIS A 287 27.33 16.13 -15.53
C HIS A 287 27.36 16.01 -14.01
N THR A 288 26.86 17.05 -13.34
CA THR A 288 26.48 17.04 -11.93
C THR A 288 25.04 16.54 -11.74
N PRO A 289 24.59 16.24 -10.51
CA PRO A 289 23.18 15.89 -10.25
C PRO A 289 22.17 16.92 -10.78
N LEU A 290 22.48 18.23 -10.72
CA LEU A 290 21.61 19.26 -11.28
C LEU A 290 21.61 19.24 -12.83
N LEU A 291 22.76 19.02 -13.46
CA LEU A 291 22.86 18.85 -14.92
C LEU A 291 22.14 17.57 -15.39
N GLN A 292 22.18 16.50 -14.61
CA GLN A 292 21.38 15.28 -14.84
C GLN A 292 19.89 15.60 -14.79
N ALA A 293 19.41 16.22 -13.70
CA ALA A 293 18.01 16.61 -13.57
C ALA A 293 17.56 17.49 -14.75
N ALA A 294 18.41 18.43 -15.19
CA ALA A 294 18.12 19.29 -16.34
C ALA A 294 18.11 18.53 -17.67
N PHE A 295 19.08 17.65 -17.90
CA PHE A 295 19.17 16.83 -19.12
C PHE A 295 17.96 15.89 -19.26
N TYR A 296 17.48 15.30 -18.17
CA TYR A 296 16.30 14.41 -18.20
C TYR A 296 14.97 15.14 -18.03
N GLY A 297 15.00 16.46 -17.79
CA GLY A 297 13.79 17.27 -17.66
C GLY A 297 13.00 17.03 -16.36
N HIS A 298 13.68 16.62 -15.29
CA HIS A 298 13.08 16.35 -13.98
C HIS A 298 12.83 17.65 -13.20
N VAL A 299 11.75 18.35 -13.53
CA VAL A 299 11.38 19.67 -12.98
C VAL A 299 11.33 19.65 -11.44
N GLU A 300 10.67 18.66 -10.85
CA GLU A 300 10.49 18.60 -9.40
C GLU A 300 11.78 18.26 -8.66
N LEU A 301 12.65 17.44 -9.26
CA LEU A 301 13.97 17.16 -8.70
C LEU A 301 14.85 18.42 -8.70
N ALA A 302 14.90 19.14 -9.82
CA ALA A 302 15.66 20.38 -9.93
C ALA A 302 15.18 21.42 -8.90
N ARG A 303 13.85 21.59 -8.78
CA ARG A 303 13.24 22.45 -7.75
C ARG A 303 13.65 22.01 -6.35
N SER A 304 13.51 20.72 -6.04
CA SER A 304 13.81 20.17 -4.73
C SER A 304 15.27 20.33 -4.32
N ILE A 305 16.23 20.18 -5.24
CA ILE A 305 17.67 20.42 -4.97
C ILE A 305 17.90 21.88 -4.56
N LEU A 306 17.26 22.83 -5.26
CA LEU A 306 17.40 24.27 -4.99
C LEU A 306 16.69 24.68 -3.69
N ASP A 307 15.43 24.31 -3.52
CA ASP A 307 14.61 24.68 -2.35
C ASP A 307 15.17 24.12 -1.04
N LYS A 308 15.80 22.94 -1.11
CA LYS A 308 16.35 22.23 0.06
C LYS A 308 17.86 22.32 0.17
N LEU A 309 18.52 23.18 -0.62
CA LEU A 309 19.97 23.31 -0.63
C LEU A 309 20.55 23.49 0.78
N ALA A 310 19.93 24.33 1.60
CA ALA A 310 20.34 24.58 2.99
C ALA A 310 20.30 23.34 3.92
N SER A 311 19.52 22.32 3.58
CA SER A 311 19.48 21.04 4.30
C SER A 311 20.42 19.98 3.76
N ILE A 312 20.95 20.20 2.54
CA ILE A 312 21.92 19.31 1.89
C ILE A 312 23.32 19.68 2.34
N VAL A 313 23.66 20.96 2.33
CA VAL A 313 25.03 21.41 2.62
C VAL A 313 25.32 21.52 4.13
N PRO A 314 26.59 21.49 4.55
CA PRO A 314 26.95 21.65 5.95
C PRO A 314 26.41 22.95 6.59
N PRO A 315 26.06 22.95 7.90
CA PRO A 315 25.63 24.16 8.59
C PRO A 315 26.67 25.28 8.51
N GLY A 316 26.24 26.48 8.12
CA GLY A 316 27.11 27.66 7.99
C GLY A 316 27.68 27.91 6.59
N THR A 317 27.40 27.04 5.61
CA THR A 317 27.68 27.31 4.18
C THR A 317 26.89 28.52 3.68
N ASP A 318 27.52 29.37 2.87
CA ASP A 318 26.83 30.46 2.18
C ASP A 318 25.97 29.91 1.04
N ILE A 319 24.66 29.87 1.29
CA ILE A 319 23.67 29.32 0.35
C ILE A 319 23.64 30.10 -0.97
N ALA A 320 23.89 31.41 -0.95
CA ALA A 320 23.87 32.21 -2.17
C ALA A 320 25.12 31.94 -3.03
N GLU A 321 26.28 31.75 -2.41
CA GLU A 321 27.50 31.34 -3.10
C GLU A 321 27.34 29.92 -3.67
N GLU A 322 26.82 28.98 -2.88
CA GLU A 322 26.63 27.60 -3.34
C GLU A 322 25.60 27.50 -4.46
N THR A 323 24.50 28.25 -4.37
CA THR A 323 23.52 28.36 -5.46
C THR A 323 24.20 28.87 -6.73
N ARG A 324 25.00 29.94 -6.64
CA ARG A 324 25.75 30.46 -7.79
C ARG A 324 26.72 29.44 -8.38
N ARG A 325 27.38 28.63 -7.53
CA ARG A 325 28.29 27.57 -7.97
C ARG A 325 27.55 26.52 -8.81
N LEU A 326 26.38 26.05 -8.37
CA LEU A 326 25.57 25.08 -9.12
C LEU A 326 25.26 25.53 -10.56
N PHE A 327 25.11 26.83 -10.78
CA PHE A 327 24.88 27.42 -12.11
C PHE A 327 26.16 27.84 -12.85
N THR A 328 27.29 27.91 -12.16
CA THR A 328 28.63 28.10 -12.75
C THR A 328 29.14 26.78 -13.36
N GLU A 329 28.67 25.65 -12.83
CA GLU A 329 28.99 24.32 -13.30
C GLU A 329 28.35 24.05 -14.67
N THR A 330 29.16 23.55 -15.60
CA THR A 330 28.76 23.33 -17.00
C THR A 330 29.09 21.92 -17.43
N THR A 331 28.42 21.45 -18.48
CA THR A 331 28.88 20.30 -19.27
C THR A 331 30.24 20.59 -19.92
N LEU A 332 30.88 19.55 -20.50
CA LEU A 332 32.08 19.70 -21.34
C LEU A 332 31.92 20.65 -22.54
N ARG A 333 30.69 21.04 -22.88
CA ARG A 333 30.38 22.01 -23.95
C ARG A 333 30.08 23.41 -23.43
N GLY A 334 30.29 23.66 -22.14
CA GLY A 334 30.07 24.97 -21.51
C GLY A 334 28.62 25.36 -21.32
N ILE A 335 27.73 24.36 -21.27
CA ILE A 335 26.27 24.55 -21.08
C ILE A 335 25.93 24.25 -19.62
N ASN A 336 25.33 25.19 -18.90
CA ASN A 336 24.83 24.96 -17.53
C ASN A 336 23.39 24.38 -17.53
N ALA A 337 22.82 24.18 -16.34
CA ALA A 337 21.48 23.57 -16.19
C ALA A 337 20.36 24.39 -16.87
N THR A 338 20.37 25.72 -16.72
CA THR A 338 19.39 26.63 -17.35
C THR A 338 19.51 26.58 -18.87
N GLU A 339 20.73 26.61 -19.40
CA GLU A 339 20.99 26.55 -20.84
C GLU A 339 20.61 25.19 -21.43
N LEU A 340 20.79 24.09 -20.70
CA LEU A 340 20.27 22.77 -21.08
C LEU A 340 18.74 22.78 -21.19
N ALA A 341 18.05 23.40 -20.23
CA ALA A 341 16.60 23.53 -20.25
C ALA A 341 16.12 24.30 -21.50
N HIS A 342 16.81 25.39 -21.85
CA HIS A 342 16.56 26.13 -23.10
C HIS A 342 16.85 25.31 -24.35
N GLN A 343 17.98 24.58 -24.38
CA GLN A 343 18.40 23.77 -25.52
C GLN A 343 17.33 22.73 -25.90
N PHE A 344 16.70 22.11 -24.91
CA PHE A 344 15.65 21.10 -25.12
C PHE A 344 14.23 21.66 -25.01
N HIS A 345 14.10 22.99 -25.01
CA HIS A 345 12.84 23.73 -25.01
C HIS A 345 11.89 23.37 -23.85
N ASN A 346 12.44 22.97 -22.70
CA ASN A 346 11.66 22.61 -21.52
C ASN A 346 11.32 23.85 -20.68
N GLN A 347 10.20 24.50 -21.00
CA GLN A 347 9.82 25.75 -20.33
C GLN A 347 9.59 25.59 -18.83
N ALA A 348 8.95 24.50 -18.40
CA ALA A 348 8.67 24.26 -16.99
C ALA A 348 9.97 24.18 -16.15
N LEU A 349 11.04 23.63 -16.74
CA LEU A 349 12.35 23.60 -16.11
C LEU A 349 13.04 24.97 -16.15
N VAL A 350 12.93 25.73 -17.24
CA VAL A 350 13.43 27.13 -17.31
C VAL A 350 12.80 27.97 -16.21
N ASP A 351 11.48 27.90 -16.02
CA ASP A 351 10.76 28.66 -14.99
C ASP A 351 11.23 28.34 -13.56
N VAL A 352 11.77 27.13 -13.34
CA VAL A 352 12.35 26.70 -12.06
C VAL A 352 13.79 27.15 -11.90
N LEU A 353 14.60 27.06 -12.94
CA LEU A 353 16.04 27.27 -12.88
C LEU A 353 16.45 28.74 -13.02
N GLU A 354 15.86 29.46 -13.97
CA GLU A 354 16.24 30.83 -14.34
C GLU A 354 16.20 31.82 -13.16
N PRO A 355 15.25 31.76 -12.21
CA PRO A 355 15.26 32.66 -11.04
C PRO A 355 16.49 32.53 -10.13
N PHE A 356 17.18 31.39 -10.17
CA PHE A 356 18.34 31.10 -9.32
C PHE A 356 19.68 31.24 -10.06
N ASP A 357 19.66 31.29 -11.40
CA ASP A 357 20.86 31.39 -12.22
C ASP A 357 21.46 32.80 -12.18
N THR A 358 22.48 32.98 -11.33
CA THR A 358 23.23 34.23 -11.21
C THR A 358 24.69 34.09 -11.65
N ALA A 359 25.00 33.03 -12.42
CA ALA A 359 26.36 32.76 -12.88
C ALA A 359 26.76 33.72 -14.01
N THR A 360 28.01 34.20 -13.99
CA THR A 360 28.52 35.05 -15.08
C THR A 360 29.06 34.20 -16.23
N VAL A 361 29.07 34.76 -17.43
CA VAL A 361 29.62 34.10 -18.62
C VAL A 361 31.09 33.74 -18.42
N GLU A 362 31.87 34.66 -17.83
CA GLU A 362 33.30 34.45 -17.56
C GLU A 362 33.54 33.31 -16.57
N ALA A 363 32.71 33.20 -15.53
CA ALA A 363 32.84 32.14 -14.54
C ALA A 363 32.55 30.77 -15.16
N LYS A 364 31.49 30.66 -15.97
CA LYS A 364 31.17 29.43 -16.70
C LYS A 364 32.27 29.03 -17.69
N GLN A 365 32.82 29.99 -18.44
CA GLN A 365 33.93 29.75 -19.36
C GLN A 365 35.20 29.28 -18.63
N ALA A 366 35.51 29.88 -17.48
CA ALA A 366 36.64 29.46 -16.66
C ALA A 366 36.46 28.03 -16.14
N TYR A 367 35.25 27.69 -15.66
CA TYR A 367 34.91 26.34 -15.23
C TYR A 367 35.01 25.32 -16.37
N THR A 368 34.44 25.63 -17.54
CA THR A 368 34.49 24.77 -18.73
C THR A 368 35.93 24.48 -19.13
N ARG A 369 36.80 25.50 -19.14
CA ARG A 369 38.22 25.34 -19.46
C ARG A 369 38.91 24.40 -18.47
N ALA A 370 38.63 24.55 -17.18
CA ALA A 370 39.18 23.66 -16.16
C ALA A 370 38.71 22.21 -16.34
N LEU A 371 37.45 21.98 -16.74
CA LEU A 371 36.96 20.64 -17.05
C LEU A 371 37.69 20.02 -18.24
N LEU A 372 37.88 20.78 -19.33
CA LEU A 372 38.58 20.30 -20.52
C LEU A 372 40.06 19.99 -20.23
N GLU A 373 40.72 20.81 -19.40
CA GLU A 373 42.08 20.57 -18.92
C GLU A 373 42.20 19.33 -18.00
N SER A 374 41.10 18.92 -17.35
CA SER A 374 41.07 17.77 -16.43
C SER A 374 41.04 16.40 -17.13
N ILE A 375 40.67 16.35 -18.42
CA ILE A 375 40.59 15.10 -19.19
C ILE A 375 42.01 14.51 -19.36
N ALA A 376 42.20 13.25 -18.95
CA ALA A 376 43.49 12.56 -19.01
C ALA A 376 44.03 12.48 -20.46
N GLY A 377 45.11 13.21 -20.74
CA GLY A 377 45.70 13.39 -22.07
C GLY A 377 45.51 14.80 -22.66
N GLY A 378 44.68 15.65 -22.05
CA GLY A 378 44.32 16.97 -22.58
C GLY A 378 43.83 16.92 -24.04
N PRO A 379 43.83 18.03 -24.79
CA PRO A 379 43.41 18.06 -26.21
C PRO A 379 44.43 17.39 -27.16
N ARG A 380 45.27 16.46 -26.69
CA ARG A 380 46.30 15.83 -27.50
C ARG A 380 46.00 14.35 -27.63
N HIS A 381 45.40 14.04 -28.77
CA HIS A 381 45.50 12.72 -29.40
C HIS A 381 46.95 12.21 -29.26
N PRO A 382 47.20 10.91 -29.04
CA PRO A 382 48.55 10.35 -28.99
C PRO A 382 49.41 10.71 -30.23
N GLU A 383 48.73 11.03 -31.33
CA GLU A 383 49.31 11.48 -32.61
C GLU A 383 49.25 13.00 -32.82
N ALA A 384 49.10 13.81 -31.76
CA ALA A 384 49.09 15.27 -31.86
C ALA A 384 50.36 15.79 -32.55
N GLY A 385 50.18 16.70 -33.51
CA GLY A 385 51.26 17.24 -34.33
C GLY A 385 51.71 16.32 -35.48
N THR A 386 51.06 15.17 -35.70
CA THR A 386 51.25 14.41 -36.95
C THR A 386 50.44 15.04 -38.09
N PRO A 387 50.89 14.91 -39.36
CA PRO A 387 50.13 15.43 -40.50
C PRO A 387 48.70 14.88 -40.62
N ALA A 388 48.47 13.64 -40.18
CA ALA A 388 47.16 13.00 -40.20
C ALA A 388 46.21 13.59 -39.15
N GLN A 389 46.71 13.82 -37.92
CA GLN A 389 45.92 14.48 -36.89
C GLN A 389 45.62 15.92 -37.29
N GLU A 390 46.62 16.69 -37.75
CA GLU A 390 46.44 18.10 -38.14
C GLU A 390 45.44 18.29 -39.29
N ALA A 391 45.38 17.35 -40.24
CA ALA A 391 44.37 17.34 -41.29
C ALA A 391 42.95 17.22 -40.72
N SER A 392 42.75 16.33 -39.75
CA SER A 392 41.46 16.10 -39.09
C SER A 392 41.07 17.26 -38.16
N GLU A 393 42.03 17.82 -37.42
CA GLU A 393 41.84 19.03 -36.61
C GLU A 393 41.43 20.23 -37.47
N THR A 394 41.97 20.35 -38.68
CA THR A 394 41.61 21.42 -39.62
C THR A 394 40.16 21.29 -40.07
N VAL A 395 39.73 20.08 -40.45
CA VAL A 395 38.33 19.81 -40.82
C VAL A 395 37.38 20.06 -39.64
N MET A 396 37.72 19.58 -38.43
CA MET A 396 36.95 19.82 -37.22
C MET A 396 36.77 21.31 -36.93
N ARG A 397 37.86 22.08 -37.00
CA ARG A 397 37.84 23.52 -36.79
C ARG A 397 36.96 24.24 -37.81
N ILE A 398 37.03 23.89 -39.10
CA ILE A 398 36.18 24.48 -40.15
C ILE A 398 34.70 24.23 -39.86
N ILE A 399 34.33 22.99 -39.51
CA ILE A 399 32.95 22.63 -39.16
C ILE A 399 32.47 23.44 -37.95
N ALA A 400 33.23 23.42 -36.85
CA ALA A 400 32.86 24.09 -35.61
C ALA A 400 32.76 25.63 -35.78
N SER A 401 33.76 26.26 -36.41
CA SER A 401 33.72 27.71 -36.67
C SER A 401 32.62 28.07 -37.65
N GLY A 402 32.40 27.25 -38.67
CA GLY A 402 31.39 27.48 -39.69
C GLY A 402 29.98 27.48 -39.12
N LEU A 403 29.65 26.45 -38.33
CA LEU A 403 28.34 26.37 -37.66
C LEU A 403 28.14 27.53 -36.68
N ALA A 404 29.16 27.89 -35.89
CA ALA A 404 29.09 29.00 -34.94
C ALA A 404 28.95 30.37 -35.62
N GLU A 405 29.68 30.61 -36.71
CA GLU A 405 29.58 31.87 -37.47
C GLU A 405 28.22 31.99 -38.16
N VAL A 406 27.78 30.96 -38.88
CA VAL A 406 26.48 31.00 -39.58
C VAL A 406 25.31 31.15 -38.60
N ALA A 407 25.43 30.62 -37.37
CA ALA A 407 24.45 30.82 -36.33
C ALA A 407 24.37 32.28 -35.83
N SER A 408 25.49 33.02 -35.83
CA SER A 408 25.56 34.40 -35.31
C SER A 408 25.32 35.50 -36.37
N LEU A 409 25.45 35.18 -37.65
CA LEU A 409 25.25 36.12 -38.76
C LEU A 409 23.76 36.48 -38.99
N ASP A 410 23.53 37.63 -39.61
CA ASP A 410 22.22 38.05 -40.12
C ASP A 410 21.90 37.41 -41.49
N ALA A 411 20.62 37.33 -41.82
CA ALA A 411 20.10 36.64 -43.02
C ALA A 411 20.84 36.91 -44.36
N PRO A 412 21.20 38.16 -44.74
CA PRO A 412 21.87 38.41 -46.03
C PRO A 412 23.29 37.81 -46.11
N ASP A 413 23.98 37.65 -44.98
CA ASP A 413 25.37 37.22 -44.93
C ASP A 413 25.53 35.70 -44.69
N ARG A 414 24.47 35.03 -44.22
CA ARG A 414 24.47 33.58 -43.97
C ARG A 414 24.73 32.76 -45.23
N SER A 415 23.97 33.01 -46.30
CA SER A 415 24.09 32.22 -47.53
C SER A 415 25.47 32.30 -48.20
N PRO A 416 26.11 33.48 -48.30
CA PRO A 416 27.52 33.58 -48.68
C PRO A 416 28.47 32.83 -47.74
N ALA A 417 28.28 32.95 -46.42
CA ALA A 417 29.11 32.25 -45.43
C ALA A 417 29.00 30.72 -45.56
N VAL A 418 27.79 30.17 -45.74
CA VAL A 418 27.61 28.72 -45.98
C VAL A 418 28.41 28.27 -47.20
N LYS A 419 28.30 28.98 -48.35
CA LYS A 419 29.06 28.63 -49.56
C LYS A 419 30.57 28.68 -49.34
N ARG A 420 31.05 29.68 -48.59
CA ARG A 420 32.47 29.81 -48.23
C ARG A 420 32.93 28.59 -47.42
N PHE A 421 32.23 28.27 -46.34
CA PHE A 421 32.60 27.15 -45.46
C PHE A 421 32.48 25.78 -46.14
N VAL A 422 31.48 25.59 -47.00
CA VAL A 422 31.36 24.37 -47.81
C VAL A 422 32.56 24.22 -48.74
N SER A 423 32.99 25.30 -49.40
CA SER A 423 34.19 25.29 -50.25
C SER A 423 35.47 25.01 -49.44
N GLU A 424 35.63 25.65 -48.27
CA GLU A 424 36.77 25.43 -47.38
C GLU A 424 36.81 23.98 -46.87
N LEU A 425 35.65 23.42 -46.53
CA LEU A 425 35.54 22.03 -46.09
C LEU A 425 35.90 21.08 -47.23
N GLN A 426 35.38 21.29 -48.44
CA GLN A 426 35.72 20.49 -49.60
C GLN A 426 37.24 20.48 -49.83
N GLU A 427 37.88 21.64 -49.85
CA GLU A 427 39.33 21.76 -50.02
C GLU A 427 40.10 21.04 -48.90
N ALA A 428 39.70 21.22 -47.64
CA ALA A 428 40.35 20.56 -46.51
C ALA A 428 40.24 19.03 -46.57
N THR A 429 39.12 18.50 -47.04
CA THR A 429 38.90 17.04 -47.18
C THR A 429 39.63 16.40 -48.37
N GLU A 430 40.28 17.17 -49.24
CA GLU A 430 41.17 16.64 -50.30
C GLU A 430 42.60 16.36 -49.81
N ASN A 431 42.92 16.70 -48.56
CA ASN A 431 44.22 16.38 -47.98
C ASN A 431 44.42 14.84 -47.94
N PRO A 432 45.51 14.29 -48.49
CA PRO A 432 45.73 12.84 -48.55
C PRO A 432 45.92 12.18 -47.17
N ASN A 433 46.20 12.97 -46.13
CA ASN A 433 46.32 12.47 -44.75
C ASN A 433 45.01 12.57 -43.96
N PHE A 434 43.95 13.13 -44.55
CA PHE A 434 42.64 13.23 -43.89
C PHE A 434 41.96 11.87 -43.81
N ASP A 435 41.49 11.54 -42.62
CA ASP A 435 40.68 10.36 -42.34
C ASP A 435 39.36 10.83 -41.70
N PRO A 436 38.19 10.62 -42.36
CA PRO A 436 36.92 11.11 -41.86
C PRO A 436 36.46 10.42 -40.56
N ASN A 437 37.11 9.34 -40.14
CA ASN A 437 36.77 8.57 -38.93
C ASN A 437 37.75 8.76 -37.77
N ARG A 438 38.76 9.63 -37.97
CA ARG A 438 39.74 9.96 -36.93
C ARG A 438 39.12 10.86 -35.86
N LEU A 439 39.40 10.55 -34.60
CA LEU A 439 39.00 11.39 -33.48
C LEU A 439 39.87 12.65 -33.42
N ALA A 440 39.23 13.81 -33.38
CA ALA A 440 39.89 15.11 -33.38
C ALA A 440 39.10 16.14 -32.56
N GLY A 441 39.68 17.33 -32.37
CA GLY A 441 39.13 18.38 -31.53
C GLY A 441 39.26 18.11 -30.04
N GLU A 442 38.87 19.10 -29.22
CA GLU A 442 39.03 19.07 -27.76
C GLU A 442 38.24 17.95 -27.06
N LEU A 443 37.20 17.43 -27.72
CA LEU A 443 36.35 16.35 -27.23
C LEU A 443 36.60 15.00 -27.93
N LEU A 444 37.61 14.91 -28.79
CA LEU A 444 38.00 13.68 -29.50
C LEU A 444 36.78 13.03 -30.19
N GLN A 445 36.23 13.75 -31.17
CA GLN A 445 35.05 13.38 -31.94
C GLN A 445 35.42 13.13 -33.40
N THR A 446 34.63 12.32 -34.09
CA THR A 446 34.73 12.27 -35.56
C THR A 446 34.17 13.57 -36.16
N PRO A 447 34.68 14.02 -37.33
CA PRO A 447 34.11 15.14 -38.08
C PRO A 447 32.60 15.06 -38.28
N ILE A 448 32.05 13.85 -38.49
CA ILE A 448 30.62 13.66 -38.71
C ILE A 448 29.80 13.90 -37.43
N ILE A 449 30.30 13.50 -36.26
CA ILE A 449 29.65 13.79 -34.97
C ILE A 449 29.66 15.29 -34.68
N ALA A 450 30.78 15.97 -34.93
CA ALA A 450 30.86 17.42 -34.81
C ALA A 450 29.87 18.11 -35.75
N ALA A 451 29.78 17.61 -37.00
CA ALA A 451 28.84 18.11 -37.99
C ALA A 451 27.38 17.88 -37.59
N VAL A 452 27.00 16.94 -36.71
CA VAL A 452 25.59 16.75 -36.30
C VAL A 452 25.27 17.26 -34.88
N THR A 453 26.25 17.80 -34.17
CA THR A 453 26.06 18.29 -32.80
C THR A 453 25.43 19.68 -32.76
N GLY A 454 24.38 19.85 -31.94
CA GLY A 454 23.70 21.12 -31.66
C GLY A 454 22.39 21.34 -32.41
N ASN A 455 21.57 22.27 -31.89
CA ASN A 455 20.30 22.68 -32.50
C ASN A 455 20.50 23.40 -33.84
N ASN A 456 19.48 23.37 -34.70
CA ASN A 456 19.43 24.21 -35.90
C ASN A 456 18.93 25.61 -35.52
N ALA A 457 19.86 26.52 -35.23
CA ALA A 457 19.53 27.90 -34.87
C ALA A 457 18.76 28.66 -35.97
N ASN A 458 18.99 28.29 -37.24
CA ASN A 458 18.27 28.78 -38.41
C ASN A 458 18.39 27.77 -39.58
N GLU A 459 17.66 28.01 -40.67
CA GLU A 459 17.65 27.12 -41.85
C GLU A 459 19.02 27.04 -42.56
N ASP A 460 19.82 28.11 -42.56
CA ASP A 460 21.16 28.08 -43.16
C ASP A 460 22.15 27.23 -42.34
N VAL A 461 22.02 27.20 -41.00
CA VAL A 461 22.76 26.26 -40.15
C VAL A 461 22.37 24.83 -40.48
N ALA A 462 21.07 24.53 -40.63
CA ALA A 462 20.60 23.21 -41.03
C ALA A 462 21.13 22.82 -42.42
N ARG A 463 21.16 23.77 -43.36
CA ARG A 463 21.73 23.57 -44.71
C ARG A 463 23.23 23.27 -44.65
N LEU A 464 24.02 24.09 -43.96
CA LEU A 464 25.46 23.85 -43.79
C LEU A 464 25.71 22.49 -43.15
N ARG A 465 24.93 22.12 -42.13
CA ARG A 465 24.99 20.82 -41.47
C ARG A 465 24.83 19.66 -42.45
N SER A 466 23.77 19.73 -43.26
CA SER A 466 23.48 18.73 -44.28
C SER A 466 24.59 18.64 -45.33
N GLU A 467 25.10 19.77 -45.81
CA GLU A 467 26.20 19.81 -46.80
C GLU A 467 27.51 19.23 -46.22
N CYS A 468 27.85 19.57 -44.97
CA CYS A 468 29.00 18.98 -44.28
C CYS A 468 28.89 17.46 -44.19
N VAL A 469 27.72 16.95 -43.77
CA VAL A 469 27.50 15.50 -43.67
C VAL A 469 27.62 14.84 -45.05
N GLU A 470 27.05 15.41 -46.10
CA GLU A 470 27.17 14.84 -47.45
C GLU A 470 28.62 14.73 -47.92
N ILE A 471 29.43 15.78 -47.70
CA ILE A 471 30.86 15.78 -48.05
C ILE A 471 31.59 14.67 -47.26
N LEU A 472 31.35 14.58 -45.96
CA LEU A 472 32.01 13.61 -45.10
C LEU A 472 31.63 12.16 -45.47
N LEU A 473 30.36 11.90 -45.74
CA LEU A 473 29.89 10.58 -46.20
C LEU A 473 30.51 10.19 -47.54
N GLN A 474 30.66 11.13 -48.48
CA GLN A 474 31.36 10.89 -49.75
C GLN A 474 32.84 10.52 -49.57
N LYS A 475 33.47 10.99 -48.48
CA LYS A 475 34.84 10.65 -48.11
C LYS A 475 34.95 9.34 -47.31
N GLY A 476 33.84 8.70 -46.99
CA GLY A 476 33.83 7.43 -46.25
C GLY A 476 33.69 7.58 -44.73
N ALA A 477 33.10 8.68 -44.25
CA ALA A 477 32.72 8.81 -42.85
C ALA A 477 31.72 7.69 -42.47
N ASP A 478 32.00 7.04 -41.35
CA ASP A 478 31.19 5.99 -40.75
C ASP A 478 30.31 6.62 -39.65
N PRO A 479 28.98 6.67 -39.84
CA PRO A 479 28.08 7.22 -38.82
C PRO A 479 28.12 6.44 -37.49
N ASP A 480 28.46 5.15 -37.52
CA ASP A 480 28.49 4.25 -36.35
C ASP A 480 29.78 4.42 -35.52
N LYS A 481 30.73 5.23 -36.00
CA LYS A 481 31.98 5.47 -35.28
C LYS A 481 31.78 6.43 -34.11
N GLU A 482 31.89 5.90 -32.90
CA GLU A 482 31.74 6.66 -31.65
C GLU A 482 32.83 7.72 -31.42
N GLU A 483 32.43 8.82 -30.77
CA GLU A 483 33.35 9.77 -30.13
C GLU A 483 33.95 9.21 -28.83
N GLN A 484 34.98 9.85 -28.29
CA GLN A 484 35.45 9.56 -26.93
C GLN A 484 34.72 10.38 -25.86
N TYR A 485 34.44 11.67 -26.13
CA TYR A 485 33.71 12.57 -25.23
C TYR A 485 32.65 13.38 -26.00
N PRO A 486 31.56 13.83 -25.35
CA PRO A 486 31.25 13.69 -23.93
C PRO A 486 30.34 12.50 -23.56
N ILE A 487 29.88 11.64 -24.46
CA ILE A 487 28.94 10.55 -24.09
C ILE A 487 29.38 9.17 -24.61
N ALA A 488 30.47 9.09 -25.38
CA ALA A 488 30.87 7.87 -26.08
C ALA A 488 29.73 7.33 -26.95
N VAL A 489 29.31 8.14 -27.93
CA VAL A 489 28.18 7.83 -28.81
C VAL A 489 28.51 8.09 -30.27
N ASP A 490 27.82 7.38 -31.13
CA ASP A 490 27.87 7.52 -32.58
C ASP A 490 27.14 8.80 -33.09
N ALA A 491 27.19 9.02 -34.40
CA ALA A 491 26.50 10.14 -35.04
C ALA A 491 24.97 9.95 -35.11
N ILE A 492 24.46 8.72 -35.00
CA ILE A 492 23.03 8.38 -35.05
C ILE A 492 22.35 8.90 -33.79
N ILE A 493 22.82 8.50 -32.60
CA ILE A 493 22.33 8.97 -31.30
C ILE A 493 22.46 10.49 -31.24
N ARG A 494 23.62 11.03 -31.65
CA ARG A 494 23.85 12.49 -31.63
C ARG A 494 22.84 13.24 -32.51
N ALA A 495 22.61 12.78 -33.74
CA ALA A 495 21.64 13.38 -34.65
C ALA A 495 20.21 13.24 -34.13
N ALA A 496 19.88 12.12 -33.49
CA ALA A 496 18.58 11.87 -32.89
C ALA A 496 18.27 12.82 -31.73
N VAL A 497 19.25 13.09 -30.85
CA VAL A 497 19.13 14.05 -29.73
C VAL A 497 18.71 15.44 -30.18
N PHE A 498 19.13 15.86 -31.38
CA PHE A 498 18.90 17.21 -31.92
C PHE A 498 17.84 17.29 -33.04
N ASN A 499 17.08 16.21 -33.27
CA ASN A 499 16.02 16.12 -34.28
C ASN A 499 16.50 16.30 -35.74
N HIS A 500 17.68 15.79 -36.09
CA HIS A 500 18.20 15.90 -37.45
C HIS A 500 17.71 14.75 -38.35
N LEU A 501 16.39 14.60 -38.49
CA LEU A 501 15.77 13.49 -39.23
C LEU A 501 16.24 13.36 -40.69
N ASP A 502 16.44 14.47 -41.39
CA ASP A 502 16.91 14.44 -42.78
C ASP A 502 18.35 13.94 -42.89
N ILE A 503 19.17 14.18 -41.87
CA ILE A 503 20.53 13.64 -41.77
C ILE A 503 20.48 12.15 -41.41
N LEU A 504 19.63 11.75 -40.47
CA LEU A 504 19.41 10.35 -40.12
C LEU A 504 19.00 9.49 -41.34
N LYS A 505 18.16 10.02 -42.23
CA LYS A 505 17.82 9.37 -43.51
C LYS A 505 18.99 9.27 -44.49
N LYS A 506 19.96 10.19 -44.43
CA LYS A 506 21.21 10.06 -45.20
C LYS A 506 22.08 8.93 -44.66
N PHE A 507 22.12 8.75 -43.33
CA PHE A 507 22.80 7.61 -42.71
C PHE A 507 22.15 6.29 -43.12
N GLU A 508 20.80 6.22 -43.09
CA GLU A 508 20.04 5.07 -43.62
C GLU A 508 20.42 4.72 -45.07
N ALA A 509 20.67 5.71 -45.92
CA ALA A 509 20.99 5.49 -47.33
C ALA A 509 22.41 4.94 -47.58
N VAL A 510 23.34 5.08 -46.64
CA VAL A 510 24.74 4.64 -46.78
C VAL A 510 25.08 3.42 -45.92
N MET A 511 24.30 3.17 -44.86
CA MET A 511 24.47 2.01 -43.98
C MET A 511 23.68 0.80 -44.51
N THR A 512 24.09 -0.41 -44.10
CA THR A 512 23.28 -1.60 -44.34
C THR A 512 22.04 -1.59 -43.43
N PRO A 513 20.93 -2.26 -43.82
CA PRO A 513 19.75 -2.39 -42.96
C PRO A 513 20.07 -2.98 -41.58
N GLU A 514 21.01 -3.93 -41.51
CA GLU A 514 21.46 -4.54 -40.26
C GLU A 514 22.25 -3.55 -39.40
N ALA A 515 23.16 -2.76 -40.00
CA ALA A 515 23.97 -1.79 -39.29
C ALA A 515 23.13 -0.64 -38.72
N ILE A 516 22.22 -0.04 -39.51
CA ILE A 516 21.38 1.05 -39.00
C ILE A 516 20.44 0.57 -37.90
N LYS A 517 19.91 -0.66 -38.01
CA LYS A 517 19.11 -1.27 -36.96
C LYS A 517 19.93 -1.53 -35.69
N TYR A 518 21.18 -1.95 -35.83
CA TYR A 518 22.09 -2.14 -34.70
C TYR A 518 22.34 -0.79 -33.99
N ALA A 519 22.78 0.24 -34.73
CA ALA A 519 23.04 1.58 -34.19
C ALA A 519 21.82 2.20 -33.48
N LEU A 520 20.61 2.05 -34.04
CA LEU A 520 19.37 2.56 -33.41
C LEU A 520 19.04 1.90 -32.05
N ASN A 521 19.56 0.69 -31.81
CA ASN A 521 19.35 -0.09 -30.60
C ASN A 521 20.60 -0.18 -29.71
N HIS A 522 21.72 0.41 -30.14
CA HIS A 522 22.94 0.50 -29.37
C HIS A 522 22.76 1.48 -28.20
N LYS A 523 23.39 1.18 -27.05
CA LYS A 523 23.24 1.91 -25.79
C LYS A 523 24.51 2.71 -25.52
N ALA A 524 24.36 3.99 -25.24
CA ALA A 524 25.48 4.84 -24.83
C ALA A 524 26.09 4.37 -23.49
N ALA A 525 27.42 4.34 -23.39
CA ALA A 525 28.14 3.88 -22.21
C ALA A 525 27.83 4.67 -20.92
N VAL A 526 27.46 5.95 -21.04
CA VAL A 526 27.31 6.85 -19.88
C VAL A 526 25.94 6.76 -19.20
N ASN A 527 24.89 6.48 -19.97
CA ASN A 527 23.53 6.51 -19.42
C ASN A 527 22.65 5.34 -19.88
N GLY A 528 23.15 4.49 -20.77
CA GLY A 528 22.41 3.38 -21.34
C GLY A 528 21.29 3.78 -22.30
N LEU A 529 21.21 5.05 -22.73
CA LEU A 529 20.18 5.50 -23.66
C LEU A 529 20.49 5.07 -25.09
N THR A 530 19.43 4.79 -25.84
CA THR A 530 19.46 4.55 -27.29
C THR A 530 18.96 5.80 -28.01
N ALA A 531 19.16 5.89 -29.33
CA ALA A 531 18.60 6.99 -30.15
C ALA A 531 17.08 7.20 -29.93
N LEU A 532 16.33 6.11 -29.75
CA LEU A 532 14.88 6.18 -29.47
C LEU A 532 14.54 6.73 -28.08
N HIS A 533 15.36 6.48 -27.04
CA HIS A 533 15.13 7.06 -25.70
C HIS A 533 15.18 8.58 -25.77
N ASP A 534 16.25 9.14 -26.35
CA ASP A 534 16.39 10.58 -26.53
C ASP A 534 15.25 11.14 -27.37
N SER A 535 14.91 10.49 -28.48
CA SER A 535 13.79 10.93 -29.33
C SER A 535 12.47 11.04 -28.57
N VAL A 536 12.15 10.05 -27.72
CA VAL A 536 10.94 10.04 -26.87
C VAL A 536 10.98 11.15 -25.84
N LEU A 537 12.10 11.28 -25.12
CA LEU A 537 12.28 12.30 -24.09
C LEU A 537 12.16 13.72 -24.66
N ARG A 538 12.86 14.01 -25.78
CA ARG A 538 12.82 15.34 -26.41
C ARG A 538 11.48 15.63 -27.08
N ALA A 539 10.82 14.63 -27.66
CA ALA A 539 9.46 14.79 -28.18
C ALA A 539 8.49 15.20 -27.07
N ALA A 540 8.65 14.64 -25.87
CA ALA A 540 7.80 14.94 -24.73
C ALA A 540 7.95 16.40 -24.27
N THR A 541 9.17 16.95 -24.23
CA THR A 541 9.43 18.33 -23.77
C THR A 541 9.32 19.42 -24.84
N SER A 542 9.30 19.05 -26.13
CA SER A 542 9.37 20.03 -27.23
C SER A 542 8.09 20.86 -27.40
N ARG A 543 8.23 22.17 -27.66
CA ARG A 543 7.10 23.04 -28.09
C ARG A 543 6.58 22.70 -29.49
N SER A 544 7.41 22.06 -30.32
CA SER A 544 7.05 21.63 -31.68
C SER A 544 7.50 20.17 -31.86
N PRO A 545 6.70 19.19 -31.42
CA PRO A 545 7.13 17.79 -31.37
C PRO A 545 7.13 17.11 -32.75
N ALA A 546 6.53 17.73 -33.78
CA ALA A 546 6.25 17.09 -35.07
C ALA A 546 7.46 16.40 -35.72
N GLY A 547 8.65 17.04 -35.66
CA GLY A 547 9.89 16.46 -36.17
C GLY A 547 10.32 15.21 -35.38
N TYR A 548 10.38 15.30 -34.05
CA TYR A 548 10.72 14.15 -33.21
C TYR A 548 9.70 13.02 -33.34
N LEU A 549 8.40 13.32 -33.46
CA LEU A 549 7.37 12.29 -33.71
C LEU A 549 7.58 11.59 -35.06
N ALA A 550 8.00 12.31 -36.09
CA ALA A 550 8.38 11.71 -37.36
C ALA A 550 9.65 10.86 -37.24
N GLN A 551 10.63 11.31 -36.46
CA GLN A 551 11.86 10.57 -36.16
C GLN A 551 11.59 9.27 -35.40
N ILE A 552 10.69 9.29 -34.40
CA ILE A 552 10.25 8.09 -33.67
C ILE A 552 9.64 7.08 -34.64
N ARG A 553 8.70 7.51 -35.50
CA ARG A 553 8.05 6.62 -36.48
C ARG A 553 9.07 6.05 -37.48
N TRP A 554 10.00 6.87 -37.94
CA TRP A 554 11.10 6.45 -38.82
C TRP A 554 11.97 5.38 -38.15
N ALA A 555 12.46 5.64 -36.93
CA ALA A 555 13.28 4.69 -36.20
C ALA A 555 12.54 3.36 -35.93
N ARG A 556 11.25 3.43 -35.57
CA ARG A 556 10.39 2.24 -35.41
C ARG A 556 10.26 1.43 -36.70
N SER A 557 10.12 2.11 -37.84
CA SER A 557 10.04 1.44 -39.15
C SER A 557 11.33 0.69 -39.54
N LEU A 558 12.48 1.11 -39.00
CA LEU A 558 13.77 0.46 -39.19
C LEU A 558 14.11 -0.59 -38.11
N GLY A 559 13.19 -0.84 -37.17
CA GLY A 559 13.35 -1.87 -36.15
C GLY A 559 13.96 -1.41 -34.83
N ALA A 560 13.91 -0.11 -34.51
CA ALA A 560 14.20 0.36 -33.15
C ALA A 560 13.22 -0.24 -32.14
N LYS A 561 13.73 -0.80 -31.05
CA LYS A 561 12.97 -1.44 -29.98
C LYS A 561 12.51 -0.43 -28.93
N VAL A 562 11.49 -0.82 -28.15
CA VAL A 562 10.82 0.04 -27.15
C VAL A 562 10.91 -0.51 -25.73
N ASP A 563 11.65 -1.60 -25.57
CA ASP A 563 11.79 -2.43 -24.38
C ASP A 563 13.27 -2.64 -24.00
N ILE A 564 14.17 -1.77 -24.48
CA ILE A 564 15.58 -1.78 -24.08
C ILE A 564 15.72 -0.94 -22.81
N PRO A 565 16.19 -1.48 -21.68
CA PRO A 565 16.38 -0.71 -20.45
C PRO A 565 17.65 0.15 -20.51
N ASP A 566 17.57 1.36 -19.96
CA ASP A 566 18.72 2.21 -19.64
C ASP A 566 19.40 1.80 -18.33
N HIS A 567 20.39 2.56 -17.85
CA HIS A 567 21.09 2.27 -16.59
C HIS A 567 20.19 2.41 -15.34
N THR A 568 19.02 3.03 -15.45
CA THR A 568 17.99 3.09 -14.41
C THR A 568 16.92 2.02 -14.56
N ASN A 569 17.13 1.07 -15.47
CA ASN A 569 16.19 0.00 -15.83
C ASN A 569 14.86 0.53 -16.41
N ARG A 570 14.87 1.74 -16.99
CA ARG A 570 13.72 2.35 -17.66
C ARG A 570 13.85 2.18 -19.16
N THR A 571 12.77 1.75 -19.80
CA THR A 571 12.70 1.56 -21.26
C THR A 571 12.14 2.80 -21.96
N GLN A 572 12.24 2.85 -23.30
CA GLN A 572 11.60 3.91 -24.09
C GLN A 572 10.10 3.99 -23.83
N ARG A 573 9.45 2.84 -23.60
CA ARG A 573 8.05 2.78 -23.17
C ARG A 573 7.86 3.45 -21.82
N ASP A 574 8.72 3.21 -20.83
CA ASP A 574 8.61 3.79 -19.48
C ASP A 574 8.83 5.31 -19.48
N PHE A 575 9.69 5.83 -20.38
CA PHE A 575 9.82 7.27 -20.62
C PHE A 575 8.51 7.85 -21.17
N ALA A 576 7.89 7.18 -22.16
CA ALA A 576 6.61 7.60 -22.70
C ALA A 576 5.46 7.49 -21.68
N VAL A 577 5.45 6.49 -20.78
CA VAL A 577 4.49 6.38 -19.67
C VAL A 577 4.67 7.55 -18.69
N ALA A 578 5.91 7.83 -18.29
CA ALA A 578 6.18 8.88 -17.31
C ALA A 578 5.79 10.28 -17.81
N ALA A 579 5.92 10.54 -19.12
CA ALA A 579 5.52 11.81 -19.72
C ALA A 579 4.05 12.18 -19.43
N PHE A 580 3.16 11.22 -19.18
CA PHE A 580 1.77 11.49 -18.78
C PHE A 580 1.61 12.10 -17.37
N ARG A 581 2.66 12.06 -16.54
CA ARG A 581 2.64 12.56 -15.16
C ARG A 581 3.70 13.62 -14.89
N THR A 582 4.71 13.75 -15.75
CA THR A 582 5.78 14.75 -15.61
C THR A 582 5.36 16.12 -16.13
N ASP A 583 5.48 17.15 -15.29
CA ASP A 583 5.22 18.52 -15.69
C ASP A 583 6.16 18.98 -16.82
N GLY A 584 5.63 19.75 -17.76
CA GLY A 584 6.34 20.12 -18.99
C GLY A 584 6.37 19.04 -20.08
N GLN A 585 5.97 17.78 -19.79
CA GLN A 585 5.93 16.68 -20.76
C GLN A 585 4.51 16.23 -21.15
N LYS A 586 3.54 16.41 -20.25
CA LYS A 586 2.13 15.99 -20.39
C LYS A 586 1.49 16.35 -21.74
N ASN A 587 1.75 17.54 -22.24
CA ASN A 587 1.12 18.07 -23.45
C ASN A 587 1.38 17.22 -24.71
N ASN A 588 2.54 16.57 -24.77
CA ASN A 588 2.94 15.77 -25.92
C ASN A 588 2.84 14.26 -25.68
N ALA A 589 2.57 13.82 -24.44
CA ALA A 589 2.64 12.42 -24.03
C ALA A 589 1.77 11.48 -24.89
N ALA A 590 0.55 11.89 -25.23
CA ALA A 590 -0.34 11.11 -26.10
C ALA A 590 0.23 10.95 -27.51
N ALA A 591 0.74 12.02 -28.10
CA ALA A 591 1.32 11.99 -29.45
C ALA A 591 2.61 11.14 -29.49
N VAL A 592 3.43 11.21 -28.44
CA VAL A 592 4.62 10.37 -28.27
C VAL A 592 4.24 8.89 -28.17
N TRP A 593 3.22 8.56 -27.36
CA TRP A 593 2.72 7.20 -27.24
C TRP A 593 2.23 6.63 -28.58
N GLU A 594 1.45 7.42 -29.34
CA GLU A 594 0.99 7.04 -30.67
C GLU A 594 2.15 6.82 -31.64
N ALA A 595 3.16 7.70 -31.62
CA ALA A 595 4.32 7.58 -32.49
C ALA A 595 5.13 6.30 -32.26
N LEU A 596 5.15 5.76 -31.03
CA LEU A 596 5.84 4.52 -30.69
C LEU A 596 5.18 3.25 -31.26
N GLN A 597 3.94 3.32 -31.75
CA GLN A 597 3.23 2.18 -32.37
C GLN A 597 3.19 0.94 -31.46
N LEU A 598 2.82 1.13 -30.18
CA LEU A 598 2.89 0.08 -29.14
C LEU A 598 1.75 -0.97 -29.21
N ASN A 599 0.84 -0.88 -30.19
CA ASN A 599 -0.35 -1.74 -30.32
C ASN A 599 -1.12 -1.95 -29.00
N SER A 600 -1.03 -0.98 -28.10
CA SER A 600 -1.70 -0.96 -26.80
C SER A 600 -2.22 0.46 -26.58
N PRO A 601 -3.39 0.60 -25.93
CA PRO A 601 -3.93 1.93 -25.66
C PRO A 601 -2.91 2.74 -24.85
N PRO A 602 -2.85 4.07 -25.02
CA PRO A 602 -2.08 4.91 -24.12
C PRO A 602 -2.41 4.55 -22.68
N PRO A 603 -1.42 4.54 -21.77
CA PRO A 603 -1.71 4.45 -20.36
C PRO A 603 -2.72 5.55 -20.10
N ARG A 604 -3.91 5.20 -19.61
CA ARG A 604 -4.98 6.18 -19.43
C ARG A 604 -4.35 7.31 -18.63
N PRO A 605 -4.26 8.54 -19.19
CA PRO A 605 -3.78 9.66 -18.42
C PRO A 605 -4.61 9.65 -17.15
N TYR A 606 -3.99 9.90 -16.01
CA TYR A 606 -4.68 10.05 -14.74
C TYR A 606 -5.68 11.24 -14.73
N THR A 607 -6.06 11.76 -15.90
CA THR A 607 -6.93 12.91 -16.14
C THR A 607 -8.19 12.60 -16.96
N VAL A 608 -8.42 11.38 -17.50
CA VAL A 608 -9.79 10.99 -17.87
C VAL A 608 -10.43 10.36 -16.64
N PHE A 609 -10.83 11.25 -15.71
CA PHE A 609 -11.72 10.90 -14.63
C PHE A 609 -13.00 10.37 -15.25
N SER A 610 -13.23 9.07 -15.11
CA SER A 610 -14.55 8.49 -15.25
C SER A 610 -14.94 7.87 -13.93
N TYR A 611 -16.23 7.81 -13.63
CA TYR A 611 -16.76 7.10 -12.47
C TYR A 611 -16.23 5.65 -12.42
N GLU A 612 -15.96 5.06 -13.60
CA GLU A 612 -15.36 3.73 -13.78
C GLU A 612 -13.84 3.67 -13.54
N ASN A 613 -13.11 4.79 -13.66
CA ASN A 613 -11.65 4.88 -13.47
C ASN A 613 -11.24 5.34 -12.07
N LEU A 614 -12.20 5.67 -11.19
CA LEU A 614 -11.88 6.10 -9.84
C LEU A 614 -11.03 5.03 -9.13
N THR A 615 -11.25 3.73 -9.32
CA THR A 615 -10.41 2.65 -8.75
C THR A 615 -8.91 2.71 -9.06
N PHE A 616 -8.44 3.53 -10.02
CA PHE A 616 -7.04 3.53 -10.50
C PHE A 616 -6.24 4.82 -10.30
N LEU A 617 -6.61 5.67 -9.32
CA LEU A 617 -5.70 6.72 -8.80
C LEU A 617 -4.79 6.11 -7.71
N THR A 618 -3.75 5.40 -8.15
CA THR A 618 -2.64 4.85 -7.33
C THR A 618 -3.07 4.16 -6.03
N ILE A 619 -3.53 2.91 -6.15
CA ILE A 619 -3.07 1.90 -5.20
C ILE A 619 -1.59 1.69 -5.60
N PRO A 620 -0.58 2.19 -4.86
CA PRO A 620 0.77 1.68 -5.07
C PRO A 620 0.69 0.16 -5.04
N GLU A 621 1.39 -0.52 -5.96
CA GLU A 621 1.41 -2.00 -6.08
C GLU A 621 1.69 -2.70 -4.73
N ARG A 622 2.21 -1.93 -3.75
CA ARG A 622 2.16 -2.20 -2.31
C ARG A 622 1.58 -0.99 -1.56
N VAL A 623 0.34 -1.07 -1.09
CA VAL A 623 -0.12 -0.17 -0.01
C VAL A 623 0.38 -0.75 1.31
N ALA A 624 1.47 -0.18 1.80
CA ALA A 624 1.91 -0.33 3.17
C ALA A 624 1.29 0.82 3.99
N ASP A 625 0.31 0.48 4.83
CA ASP A 625 -0.21 1.28 5.95
C ASP A 625 -1.14 2.50 5.72
N LYS A 626 -1.91 2.79 6.80
CA LYS A 626 -2.86 3.89 6.97
C LYS A 626 -2.19 5.28 6.97
N GLY A 627 -0.87 5.36 7.20
CA GLY A 627 -0.09 6.58 7.24
C GLY A 627 0.10 7.23 5.87
N THR A 628 -0.07 6.49 4.78
CA THR A 628 -0.05 7.04 3.41
C THR A 628 -1.26 7.92 3.14
N VAL A 629 -2.49 7.45 3.46
CA VAL A 629 -3.72 8.25 3.33
C VAL A 629 -3.63 9.52 4.18
N TRP A 630 -3.11 9.38 5.42
CA TRP A 630 -2.94 10.52 6.32
C TRP A 630 -1.95 11.55 5.77
N ARG A 631 -0.77 11.13 5.28
CA ARG A 631 0.22 12.04 4.68
C ARG A 631 -0.32 12.76 3.45
N THR A 632 -1.18 12.12 2.67
CA THR A 632 -1.85 12.76 1.53
C THR A 632 -2.85 13.84 1.97
N LEU A 633 -3.59 13.63 3.07
CA LEU A 633 -4.51 14.63 3.63
C LEU A 633 -3.81 15.73 4.44
N ALA A 634 -2.62 15.43 4.98
CA ALA A 634 -1.83 16.35 5.80
C ALA A 634 -0.79 17.15 4.98
N GLY A 635 -0.49 16.74 3.75
CA GLY A 635 0.50 17.35 2.87
C GLY A 635 -0.11 18.08 1.67
N SER A 636 0.69 18.92 1.01
CA SER A 636 0.36 19.48 -0.31
C SER A 636 0.75 18.49 -1.40
N GLY A 637 -0.22 17.86 -2.05
CA GLY A 637 0.02 16.94 -3.15
C GLY A 637 -1.09 16.95 -4.20
N ASP A 638 -0.71 16.65 -5.44
CA ASP A 638 -1.60 16.46 -6.60
C ASP A 638 -2.39 15.14 -6.56
N VAL A 639 -2.62 14.61 -5.36
CA VAL A 639 -3.24 13.30 -5.14
C VAL A 639 -4.63 13.50 -4.56
N ILE A 640 -5.59 12.75 -5.09
CA ILE A 640 -6.97 12.75 -4.62
C ILE A 640 -7.17 11.60 -3.65
N VAL A 641 -7.72 11.92 -2.47
CA VAL A 641 -8.19 10.91 -1.52
C VAL A 641 -9.68 10.70 -1.75
N LYS A 642 -10.06 9.45 -2.02
CA LYS A 642 -11.48 9.09 -2.14
C LYS A 642 -12.09 8.95 -0.77
N ASN A 643 -13.33 9.39 -0.68
CA ASN A 643 -14.19 9.19 0.45
C ASN A 643 -15.42 8.37 0.06
N ILE A 644 -15.89 7.58 1.02
CA ILE A 644 -17.25 7.03 1.05
C ILE A 644 -18.02 7.67 2.21
N GLU A 645 -19.26 8.05 1.95
CA GLU A 645 -20.14 8.58 2.98
C GLU A 645 -21.06 7.48 3.50
N LEU A 646 -21.04 7.29 4.83
CA LEU A 646 -21.79 6.29 5.56
C LEU A 646 -22.72 6.95 6.59
N ASP A 647 -23.94 6.45 6.68
CA ASP A 647 -24.94 6.76 7.70
C ASP A 647 -24.54 6.20 9.07
N GLY A 648 -23.77 5.10 9.12
CA GLY A 648 -23.17 4.60 10.36
C GLY A 648 -22.12 3.49 10.18
N PRO A 649 -21.42 3.09 11.27
CA PRO A 649 -20.42 2.03 11.24
C PRO A 649 -21.06 0.67 11.58
N ASN A 650 -21.55 -0.06 10.57
CA ASN A 650 -22.01 -1.45 10.72
C ASN A 650 -21.18 -2.42 9.87
N ALA A 651 -21.48 -3.72 9.97
CA ALA A 651 -20.72 -4.76 9.28
C ALA A 651 -20.82 -4.69 7.76
N LEU A 652 -21.99 -4.32 7.24
CA LEU A 652 -22.20 -4.15 5.81
C LEU A 652 -21.49 -2.90 5.28
N SER A 653 -21.48 -1.81 6.06
CA SER A 653 -20.68 -0.61 5.77
C SER A 653 -19.18 -0.92 5.77
N ALA A 654 -18.71 -1.85 6.62
CA ALA A 654 -17.33 -2.31 6.65
C ALA A 654 -16.96 -3.14 5.40
N GLU A 655 -17.85 -4.03 4.93
CA GLU A 655 -17.67 -4.79 3.69
C GLU A 655 -17.65 -3.87 2.46
N VAL A 656 -18.58 -2.91 2.42
CA VAL A 656 -18.61 -1.83 1.43
C VAL A 656 -17.28 -1.08 1.39
N VAL A 657 -16.71 -0.78 2.56
CA VAL A 657 -15.42 -0.10 2.71
C VAL A 657 -14.24 -0.98 2.27
N GLN A 658 -14.25 -2.27 2.56
CA GLN A 658 -13.23 -3.21 2.08
C GLN A 658 -13.24 -3.29 0.55
N ASN A 659 -14.42 -3.31 -0.07
CA ASN A 659 -14.57 -3.25 -1.53
C ASN A 659 -14.14 -1.89 -2.12
N HIS A 660 -14.33 -0.79 -1.38
CA HIS A 660 -13.82 0.54 -1.75
C HIS A 660 -12.27 0.61 -1.76
N SER A 661 -11.62 -0.31 -1.04
CA SER A 661 -10.18 -0.63 -1.07
C SER A 661 -9.22 0.39 -0.42
N PHE A 662 -9.40 1.71 -0.59
CA PHE A 662 -8.44 2.73 -0.12
C PHE A 662 -9.06 4.13 0.02
N GLY A 663 -8.74 4.86 1.11
CA GLY A 663 -9.14 6.26 1.30
C GLY A 663 -9.72 6.58 2.68
N THR A 664 -10.86 7.26 2.73
CA THR A 664 -11.56 7.66 3.97
C THR A 664 -13.01 7.18 3.97
N ALA A 665 -13.59 7.07 5.16
CA ALA A 665 -15.02 6.88 5.33
C ALA A 665 -15.57 7.95 6.29
N ILE A 666 -16.41 8.85 5.78
CA ILE A 666 -17.10 9.85 6.61
C ILE A 666 -18.40 9.25 7.14
N ILE A 667 -18.54 9.25 8.45
CA ILE A 667 -19.64 8.62 9.19
C ILE A 667 -20.42 9.70 9.96
N ASN A 668 -21.75 9.65 9.94
CA ASN A 668 -22.56 10.53 10.78
C ASN A 668 -22.54 10.06 12.26
N ARG A 669 -22.47 11.01 13.21
CA ARG A 669 -22.54 10.69 14.65
C ARG A 669 -23.88 10.10 15.09
N THR A 670 -24.93 10.36 14.32
CA THR A 670 -26.30 9.97 14.59
C THR A 670 -26.82 9.21 13.39
N TRP A 671 -27.35 8.02 13.64
CA TRP A 671 -28.04 7.22 12.62
C TRP A 671 -29.28 7.97 12.08
N PRO A 672 -29.80 7.59 10.90
CA PRO A 672 -30.99 8.22 10.32
C PRO A 672 -32.23 8.17 11.23
N ASP A 673 -32.31 7.18 12.12
CA ASP A 673 -33.38 7.03 13.10
C ASP A 673 -33.24 7.93 14.34
N GLY A 674 -32.19 8.76 14.40
CA GLY A 674 -31.90 9.68 15.48
C GLY A 674 -31.07 9.09 16.62
N ARG A 675 -30.70 7.80 16.58
CA ARG A 675 -29.89 7.20 17.65
C ARG A 675 -28.41 7.56 17.52
N PRO A 676 -27.70 7.86 18.61
CA PRO A 676 -26.27 8.09 18.58
C PRO A 676 -25.50 6.80 18.25
N VAL A 677 -24.52 6.88 17.36
CA VAL A 677 -23.52 5.81 17.15
C VAL A 677 -22.78 5.52 18.46
N SER A 678 -22.66 4.25 18.83
CA SER A 678 -21.95 3.79 20.02
C SER A 678 -20.46 3.55 19.74
N ALA A 679 -19.64 3.55 20.80
CA ALA A 679 -18.24 3.18 20.69
C ALA A 679 -18.07 1.71 20.25
N GLN A 680 -18.97 0.81 20.67
CA GLN A 680 -18.91 -0.60 20.30
C GLN A 680 -19.08 -0.81 18.79
N GLU A 681 -20.02 -0.09 18.16
CA GLU A 681 -20.24 -0.15 16.71
C GLU A 681 -19.04 0.34 15.91
N VAL A 682 -18.44 1.46 16.31
CA VAL A 682 -17.20 1.96 15.72
C VAL A 682 -16.07 0.95 15.87
N GLN A 683 -16.01 0.27 17.01
CA GLN A 683 -14.97 -0.70 17.30
C GLN A 683 -15.07 -1.95 16.42
N LEU A 684 -16.29 -2.46 16.24
CA LEU A 684 -16.55 -3.59 15.36
C LEU A 684 -16.21 -3.23 13.90
N PHE A 685 -16.64 -2.05 13.44
CA PHE A 685 -16.31 -1.54 12.13
C PHE A 685 -14.79 -1.38 11.92
N ALA A 686 -14.07 -0.83 12.90
CA ALA A 686 -12.62 -0.66 12.86
C ALA A 686 -11.87 -2.01 12.87
N ALA A 687 -12.39 -3.00 13.61
CA ALA A 687 -11.84 -4.34 13.65
C ALA A 687 -12.01 -5.07 12.32
N GLN A 688 -13.16 -4.92 11.66
CA GLN A 688 -13.43 -5.55 10.36
C GLN A 688 -12.65 -4.89 9.22
N THR A 689 -12.46 -3.57 9.26
CA THR A 689 -11.65 -2.85 8.27
C THR A 689 -10.14 -2.92 8.57
N ARG A 690 -9.71 -3.71 9.57
CA ARG A 690 -8.30 -3.90 9.94
C ARG A 690 -7.51 -4.52 8.78
N GLY A 691 -6.44 -3.86 8.37
CA GLY A 691 -5.64 -4.25 7.18
C GLY A 691 -6.04 -3.54 5.90
N THR A 692 -7.20 -2.86 5.87
CA THR A 692 -7.56 -1.95 4.78
C THR A 692 -6.91 -0.58 5.03
N PRO A 693 -6.27 0.04 4.02
CA PRO A 693 -5.71 1.38 4.11
C PRO A 693 -6.82 2.45 4.03
N LEU A 694 -7.73 2.43 5.01
CA LEU A 694 -8.86 3.33 5.12
C LEU A 694 -8.94 4.00 6.50
N LEU A 695 -9.28 5.29 6.50
CA LEU A 695 -9.39 6.14 7.70
C LEU A 695 -10.86 6.55 7.97
N PRO A 696 -11.51 6.04 9.03
CA PRO A 696 -12.84 6.49 9.42
C PRO A 696 -12.82 7.85 10.11
N ILE A 697 -13.69 8.76 9.66
CA ILE A 697 -13.83 10.14 10.11
C ILE A 697 -15.30 10.35 10.52
N MET A 698 -15.59 10.92 11.69
CA MET A 698 -16.98 11.11 12.13
C MET A 698 -17.38 12.59 12.17
N ARG A 699 -18.61 12.89 11.73
CA ARG A 699 -19.20 14.24 11.83
C ARG A 699 -19.92 14.44 13.16
N PHE A 700 -19.57 15.49 13.88
CA PHE A 700 -20.19 15.89 15.15
C PHE A 700 -20.90 17.24 14.99
N THR A 701 -22.10 17.39 15.55
CA THR A 701 -22.84 18.67 15.52
C THR A 701 -22.41 19.65 16.60
N LYS A 702 -21.72 19.15 17.62
CA LYS A 702 -21.15 19.90 18.75
C LYS A 702 -20.08 19.06 19.42
N SER A 703 -19.30 19.67 20.30
CA SER A 703 -18.49 18.91 21.26
C SER A 703 -19.36 17.92 22.02
N ASP A 704 -19.00 16.64 21.94
CA ASP A 704 -19.65 15.54 22.64
C ASP A 704 -18.65 14.97 23.67
N PRO A 705 -19.01 14.93 24.98
CA PRO A 705 -18.14 14.38 26.02
C PRO A 705 -17.68 12.94 25.75
N TYR A 706 -18.39 12.21 24.90
CA TYR A 706 -18.10 10.83 24.51
C TYR A 706 -17.18 10.70 23.30
N ILE A 707 -16.77 11.81 22.65
CA ILE A 707 -15.83 11.79 21.51
C ILE A 707 -14.66 10.88 21.78
N LYS A 708 -14.01 11.00 22.95
CA LYS A 708 -12.86 10.16 23.31
C LYS A 708 -13.15 8.66 23.29
N GLN A 709 -14.33 8.22 23.73
CA GLN A 709 -14.69 6.79 23.71
C GLN A 709 -14.87 6.29 22.28
N ILE A 710 -15.43 7.14 21.42
CA ILE A 710 -15.67 6.83 20.01
C ILE A 710 -14.35 6.91 19.22
N LEU A 711 -13.47 7.88 19.51
CA LEU A 711 -12.10 7.92 18.98
C LEU A 711 -11.30 6.71 19.44
N GLY A 712 -11.47 6.34 20.71
CA GLY A 712 -10.89 5.14 21.27
C GLY A 712 -11.24 3.92 20.43
N ALA A 713 -12.52 3.76 20.13
CA ALA A 713 -13.02 2.65 19.34
C ALA A 713 -12.43 2.52 17.92
N GLY A 714 -11.64 3.47 17.42
CA GLY A 714 -10.88 3.30 16.17
C GLY A 714 -11.19 4.33 15.08
N LEU A 715 -11.74 5.50 15.44
CA LEU A 715 -11.81 6.65 14.53
C LEU A 715 -10.45 7.33 14.36
N PHE A 716 -10.24 7.91 13.18
CA PHE A 716 -9.03 8.64 12.79
C PHE A 716 -9.28 10.12 12.48
N GLY A 717 -10.54 10.58 12.53
CA GLY A 717 -10.89 11.98 12.33
C GLY A 717 -12.23 12.39 12.91
N ALA A 718 -12.40 13.71 13.11
CA ALA A 718 -13.63 14.33 13.57
C ALA A 718 -13.88 15.65 12.82
N LEU A 719 -15.09 15.82 12.29
CA LEU A 719 -15.53 17.05 11.62
C LEU A 719 -16.60 17.76 12.45
N LEU A 720 -16.43 19.04 12.76
CA LEU A 720 -17.49 19.85 13.36
C LEU A 720 -18.45 20.34 12.27
N VAL A 721 -19.71 19.94 12.35
CA VAL A 721 -20.76 20.38 11.43
C VAL A 721 -21.23 21.77 11.85
N ASP A 722 -21.15 22.71 10.91
CA ASP A 722 -21.66 24.07 11.00
C ASP A 722 -21.30 24.82 12.29
N PRO A 723 -20.00 25.05 12.54
CA PRO A 723 -19.54 25.71 13.77
C PRO A 723 -20.17 27.10 13.95
N GLU A 724 -20.72 27.35 15.14
CA GLU A 724 -21.34 28.64 15.50
C GLU A 724 -20.30 29.73 15.79
N SER A 725 -19.07 29.34 16.15
CA SER A 725 -17.95 30.25 16.43
C SER A 725 -16.60 29.54 16.33
N ALA A 726 -15.50 30.30 16.27
CA ALA A 726 -14.15 29.75 16.34
C ALA A 726 -13.89 29.02 17.68
N ASP A 727 -14.54 29.43 18.76
CA ASP A 727 -14.41 28.79 20.07
C ASP A 727 -15.11 27.43 20.12
N ALA A 728 -16.20 27.24 19.38
CA ALA A 728 -16.83 25.92 19.23
C ALA A 728 -15.89 24.93 18.51
N VAL A 729 -15.16 25.41 17.50
CA VAL A 729 -14.12 24.62 16.81
C VAL A 729 -13.01 24.25 17.79
N LYS A 730 -12.47 25.23 18.53
CA LYS A 730 -11.44 24.99 19.55
C LYS A 730 -11.91 24.02 20.63
N ALA A 731 -13.18 24.07 21.04
CA ALA A 731 -13.75 23.14 22.02
C ALA A 731 -13.75 21.70 21.50
N LEU A 732 -14.16 21.47 20.23
CA LEU A 732 -14.07 20.16 19.61
C LEU A 732 -12.62 19.69 19.50
N LEU A 733 -11.72 20.52 18.98
CA LEU A 733 -10.30 20.19 18.84
C LEU A 733 -9.66 19.92 20.21
N ARG A 734 -10.05 20.65 21.26
CA ARG A 734 -9.63 20.35 22.62
C ARG A 734 -10.16 19.00 23.10
N ASP A 735 -11.40 18.65 22.83
CA ASP A 735 -11.94 17.34 23.23
C ASP A 735 -11.34 16.17 22.40
N VAL A 736 -10.88 16.47 21.19
CA VAL A 736 -10.16 15.55 20.28
C VAL A 736 -8.68 15.38 20.69
N TYR A 737 -7.95 16.47 20.93
CA TYR A 737 -6.49 16.49 21.13
C TYR A 737 -6.06 16.62 22.60
N PHE A 738 -6.91 17.16 23.49
CA PHE A 738 -6.58 17.53 24.88
C PHE A 738 -7.75 17.34 25.88
N PRO A 739 -8.25 16.11 26.09
CA PRO A 739 -9.44 15.88 26.90
C PRO A 739 -9.21 16.18 28.39
N GLU A 740 -10.12 16.93 29.03
CA GLU A 740 -10.22 16.97 30.49
C GLU A 740 -10.61 15.58 31.02
N ARG A 741 -9.98 15.14 32.12
CA ARG A 741 -10.25 13.83 32.74
C ARG A 741 -11.75 13.70 33.06
N PRO A 742 -12.39 12.54 32.82
CA PRO A 742 -13.75 12.30 33.27
C PRO A 742 -13.86 12.57 34.77
N ASN A 743 -14.85 13.38 35.15
CA ASN A 743 -15.16 13.67 36.54
C ASN A 743 -15.46 12.33 37.23
N ALA A 744 -14.76 12.03 38.34
CA ALA A 744 -14.79 10.74 39.05
C ALA A 744 -16.15 10.40 39.72
N GLY A 745 -17.25 11.05 39.30
CA GLY A 745 -18.57 10.97 39.91
C GLY A 745 -19.67 10.40 39.01
N VAL A 746 -19.37 9.85 37.83
CA VAL A 746 -20.40 9.13 37.05
C VAL A 746 -20.60 7.76 37.71
N ALA A 747 -21.74 7.59 38.37
CA ALA A 747 -22.10 6.33 39.02
C ALA A 747 -22.18 5.21 37.97
N PRO A 748 -21.49 4.06 38.18
CA PRO A 748 -21.60 2.92 37.28
C PRO A 748 -23.05 2.42 37.29
N LYS A 749 -23.65 2.28 36.09
CA LYS A 749 -24.91 1.53 35.95
C LYS A 749 -24.64 0.06 36.24
N ALA A 750 -25.55 -0.57 36.98
CA ALA A 750 -25.43 -1.98 37.33
C ALA A 750 -25.39 -2.86 36.07
N SER A 751 -24.35 -3.69 35.97
CA SER A 751 -24.21 -4.74 34.95
C SER A 751 -25.34 -5.76 35.12
N THR A 752 -26.13 -5.99 34.09
CA THR A 752 -27.12 -7.09 34.06
C THR A 752 -26.40 -8.42 33.85
N ALA A 753 -26.78 -9.43 34.66
CA ALA A 753 -26.46 -10.86 34.67
C ALA A 753 -25.12 -11.36 34.05
N GLU A 754 -24.24 -11.91 34.89
CA GLU A 754 -22.99 -12.56 34.50
C GLU A 754 -23.24 -13.84 33.67
N HIS A 755 -22.65 -13.91 32.47
CA HIS A 755 -22.62 -15.11 31.63
C HIS A 755 -21.79 -16.23 32.34
N PRO A 756 -22.28 -17.48 32.44
CA PRO A 756 -21.62 -18.55 33.23
C PRO A 756 -20.22 -18.95 32.76
N LEU A 757 -19.90 -18.74 31.48
CA LEU A 757 -18.55 -18.96 30.92
C LEU A 757 -17.55 -17.82 31.21
N GLY A 758 -17.92 -16.79 31.97
CA GLY A 758 -17.08 -15.64 32.28
C GLY A 758 -16.77 -14.78 31.06
N LYS A 759 -17.33 -13.56 30.99
CA LYS A 759 -17.14 -12.60 29.87
C LYS A 759 -17.02 -13.29 28.49
N ARG A 760 -18.03 -14.03 28.05
CA ARG A 760 -18.26 -14.18 26.60
C ARG A 760 -18.88 -12.89 26.08
N ALA A 761 -18.05 -11.84 26.07
CA ALA A 761 -18.21 -10.76 25.10
C ALA A 761 -17.34 -11.17 23.92
N VAL A 762 -17.99 -11.47 22.82
CA VAL A 762 -17.40 -11.83 21.54
C VAL A 762 -16.43 -10.72 21.10
N GLY A 763 -15.15 -11.08 20.96
CA GLY A 763 -14.16 -10.47 20.07
C GLY A 763 -13.69 -9.03 20.28
N ALA A 764 -14.47 -8.13 20.88
CA ALA A 764 -14.17 -6.69 20.89
C ALA A 764 -13.85 -6.15 22.29
N ASP A 765 -14.61 -6.52 23.32
CA ASP A 765 -14.64 -5.70 24.55
C ASP A 765 -13.45 -5.84 25.50
N ASN A 766 -12.68 -6.94 25.45
CA ASN A 766 -11.56 -7.14 26.37
C ASN A 766 -10.19 -6.66 25.83
N LEU A 767 -10.01 -6.57 24.50
CA LEU A 767 -8.80 -6.00 23.88
C LEU A 767 -8.90 -4.46 23.89
N ALA A 768 -10.03 -3.90 23.47
CA ALA A 768 -10.26 -2.45 23.47
C ALA A 768 -10.08 -1.80 24.84
N GLN A 769 -10.72 -2.35 25.88
CA GLN A 769 -10.71 -1.71 27.20
C GLN A 769 -9.30 -1.64 27.83
N ARG A 770 -8.38 -2.55 27.46
CA ARG A 770 -7.00 -2.55 27.96
C ARG A 770 -6.09 -1.65 27.13
N THR A 771 -6.26 -1.61 25.81
CA THR A 771 -5.61 -0.62 24.93
C THR A 771 -5.96 0.83 25.34
N PHE A 772 -7.11 1.06 25.99
CA PHE A 772 -7.54 2.39 26.44
C PHE A 772 -6.87 2.96 27.70
N VAL A 773 -6.13 2.16 28.47
CA VAL A 773 -5.44 2.65 29.67
C VAL A 773 -4.13 3.36 29.32
N ASP A 774 -3.44 2.95 28.24
CA ASP A 774 -2.27 3.64 27.67
C ASP A 774 -2.63 4.68 26.61
N TYR A 775 -3.91 4.81 26.30
CA TYR A 775 -4.45 5.71 25.29
C TYR A 775 -4.18 7.19 25.56
N ALA A 776 -4.05 7.62 26.82
CA ALA A 776 -3.62 8.99 27.12
C ALA A 776 -2.18 9.26 26.62
N LYS A 777 -1.28 8.26 26.67
CA LYS A 777 0.10 8.36 26.17
C LYS A 777 0.20 8.11 24.66
N MET A 778 -0.69 7.27 24.11
CA MET A 778 -0.81 7.03 22.67
C MET A 778 -1.38 8.26 21.93
N MET A 779 -2.37 8.95 22.52
CA MET A 779 -2.92 10.20 22.01
C MET A 779 -1.87 11.31 21.99
N ASP A 780 -0.98 11.42 22.99
CA ASP A 780 0.14 12.37 22.96
C ASP A 780 1.12 12.12 21.79
N THR A 781 1.20 10.89 21.26
CA THR A 781 2.05 10.53 20.10
C THR A 781 1.28 10.58 18.77
N LEU A 782 -0.04 10.36 18.78
CA LEU A 782 -0.95 10.37 17.64
C LEU A 782 -1.64 11.72 17.41
N ASN A 783 -1.43 12.72 18.27
CA ASN A 783 -2.08 14.03 18.14
C ASN A 783 -1.72 14.74 16.81
N ASP A 784 -0.61 14.40 16.16
CA ASP A 784 -0.35 14.86 14.79
C ASP A 784 -1.07 14.02 13.72
N MET A 785 -1.45 12.78 14.00
CA MET A 785 -2.05 11.83 13.06
C MET A 785 -3.59 11.87 12.95
N PHE A 786 -4.26 12.67 13.79
CA PHE A 786 -5.72 12.78 13.77
C PHE A 786 -6.21 13.87 12.80
N ILE A 787 -7.28 13.58 12.06
CA ILE A 787 -7.88 14.54 11.10
C ILE A 787 -8.97 15.34 11.80
N GLY A 788 -8.60 16.50 12.35
CA GLY A 788 -9.56 17.53 12.74
C GLY A 788 -10.08 18.27 11.52
N GLY A 789 -11.37 18.59 11.48
CA GLY A 789 -11.92 19.32 10.36
C GLY A 789 -13.27 19.96 10.62
N LEU A 790 -13.79 20.63 9.60
CA LEU A 790 -15.08 21.33 9.61
C LEU A 790 -15.94 20.79 8.48
N SER A 791 -17.25 20.78 8.67
CA SER A 791 -18.24 20.45 7.65
C SER A 791 -19.26 21.58 7.57
N PHE A 792 -19.43 22.18 6.40
CA PHE A 792 -20.37 23.27 6.19
C PHE A 792 -21.55 22.77 5.34
N ARG A 793 -22.73 22.76 5.97
CA ARG A 793 -24.04 22.53 5.35
C ARG A 793 -24.85 23.82 5.22
N LYS A 794 -24.46 24.87 5.94
CA LYS A 794 -24.97 26.25 5.80
C LYS A 794 -23.81 27.24 5.61
N PRO A 795 -24.07 28.48 5.14
CA PRO A 795 -23.05 29.52 5.04
C PRO A 795 -22.22 29.65 6.33
N ALA A 796 -20.90 29.66 6.18
CA ALA A 796 -19.99 29.73 7.31
C ALA A 796 -20.05 31.10 8.00
N GLN A 797 -19.88 31.12 9.33
CA GLN A 797 -19.76 32.37 10.06
C GLN A 797 -18.47 33.11 9.63
N PRO A 798 -18.51 34.42 9.35
CA PRO A 798 -17.34 35.17 8.90
C PRO A 798 -16.13 35.05 9.85
N GLU A 799 -16.39 35.00 11.15
CA GLU A 799 -15.38 34.82 12.20
C GLU A 799 -14.64 33.48 12.09
N VAL A 800 -15.35 32.39 11.76
CA VAL A 800 -14.74 31.06 11.57
C VAL A 800 -13.84 31.07 10.34
N LEU A 801 -14.28 31.69 9.23
CA LEU A 801 -13.47 31.78 8.01
C LEU A 801 -12.18 32.60 8.21
N GLN A 802 -12.26 33.73 8.94
CA GLN A 802 -11.11 34.59 9.22
C GLN A 802 -10.07 33.93 10.13
N THR A 803 -10.49 32.97 10.96
CA THR A 803 -9.63 32.30 11.94
C THR A 803 -9.08 30.96 11.46
N LEU A 804 -9.44 30.50 10.25
CA LEU A 804 -8.96 29.24 9.68
C LEU A 804 -7.44 29.04 9.73
N PRO A 805 -6.57 30.04 9.44
CA PRO A 805 -5.13 29.87 9.58
C PRO A 805 -4.71 29.51 11.02
N ALA A 806 -5.31 30.13 12.03
CA ALA A 806 -5.04 29.82 13.43
C ALA A 806 -5.65 28.46 13.85
N LEU A 807 -6.80 28.10 13.30
CA LEU A 807 -7.43 26.80 13.55
C LEU A 807 -6.66 25.64 12.88
N LYS A 808 -5.98 25.89 11.75
CA LYS A 808 -5.08 24.92 11.12
C LYS A 808 -3.91 24.54 12.03
N GLU A 809 -3.28 25.54 12.66
CA GLU A 809 -2.21 25.31 13.65
C GLU A 809 -2.71 24.52 14.88
N LEU A 810 -4.04 24.51 15.13
CA LEU A 810 -4.69 23.73 16.18
C LEU A 810 -5.18 22.35 15.72
N GLY A 811 -4.92 21.95 14.47
CA GLY A 811 -5.23 20.61 13.96
C GLY A 811 -6.39 20.53 12.95
N VAL A 812 -6.93 21.66 12.46
CA VAL A 812 -7.89 21.64 11.34
C VAL A 812 -7.16 21.37 10.02
N LYS A 813 -7.42 20.21 9.44
CA LYS A 813 -6.76 19.69 8.23
C LYS A 813 -7.72 19.47 7.06
N LEU A 814 -9.03 19.31 7.34
CA LEU A 814 -10.05 19.03 6.33
C LEU A 814 -11.24 20.00 6.46
N ILE A 815 -11.70 20.57 5.34
CA ILE A 815 -12.95 21.34 5.26
C ILE A 815 -13.87 20.67 4.25
N GLU A 816 -14.96 20.11 4.73
CA GLU A 816 -16.04 19.58 3.93
C GLU A 816 -17.07 20.65 3.60
N VAL A 817 -17.44 20.73 2.32
CA VAL A 817 -18.46 21.64 1.80
C VAL A 817 -19.59 20.81 1.19
N ASP A 818 -20.78 20.92 1.78
CA ASP A 818 -21.99 20.33 1.25
C ASP A 818 -22.66 21.29 0.25
N HIS A 819 -22.30 21.12 -1.02
CA HIS A 819 -22.84 21.90 -2.14
C HIS A 819 -24.34 21.69 -2.36
N ALA A 820 -24.93 20.61 -1.84
CA ALA A 820 -26.38 20.37 -1.96
C ALA A 820 -27.17 21.20 -0.94
N SER A 821 -26.61 21.42 0.24
CA SER A 821 -27.27 22.16 1.32
C SER A 821 -27.06 23.68 1.26
N ILE A 822 -25.92 24.15 0.75
CA ILE A 822 -25.63 25.59 0.61
C ILE A 822 -26.05 26.09 -0.78
N GLN A 823 -27.18 26.79 -0.88
CA GLN A 823 -27.65 27.31 -2.18
C GLN A 823 -26.97 28.62 -2.61
N ASP A 824 -26.25 29.30 -1.72
CA ASP A 824 -25.54 30.55 -2.02
C ASP A 824 -24.13 30.26 -2.55
N SER A 825 -23.93 30.50 -3.85
CA SER A 825 -22.65 30.29 -4.53
C SER A 825 -21.53 31.18 -4.00
N GLU A 826 -21.84 32.39 -3.51
CA GLU A 826 -20.83 33.30 -2.95
C GLU A 826 -20.40 32.83 -1.55
N ALA A 827 -21.34 32.25 -0.78
CA ALA A 827 -21.01 31.61 0.50
C ALA A 827 -20.07 30.41 0.31
N ILE A 828 -20.33 29.55 -0.69
CA ILE A 828 -19.42 28.44 -1.05
C ILE A 828 -18.05 28.98 -1.46
N ALA A 829 -18.02 29.98 -2.36
CA ALA A 829 -16.78 30.58 -2.82
C ALA A 829 -15.98 31.23 -1.68
N ALA A 830 -16.65 31.80 -0.68
CA ALA A 830 -16.01 32.35 0.52
C ALA A 830 -15.33 31.27 1.36
N ILE A 831 -16.00 30.13 1.58
CA ILE A 831 -15.43 28.97 2.31
C ILE A 831 -14.21 28.45 1.56
N GLU A 832 -14.33 28.25 0.24
CA GLU A 832 -13.23 27.72 -0.58
C GLU A 832 -12.02 28.66 -0.65
N ARG A 833 -12.25 29.97 -0.80
CA ARG A 833 -11.16 30.96 -0.78
C ARG A 833 -10.45 30.96 0.56
N ALA A 834 -11.18 30.90 1.67
CA ALA A 834 -10.59 30.90 3.01
C ALA A 834 -9.81 29.60 3.29
N ALA A 835 -10.35 28.44 2.90
CA ALA A 835 -9.68 27.15 3.02
C ALA A 835 -8.37 27.09 2.20
N ARG A 836 -8.41 27.55 0.94
CA ARG A 836 -7.22 27.62 0.08
C ARG A 836 -6.17 28.58 0.63
N ALA A 837 -6.58 29.75 1.12
CA ALA A 837 -5.66 30.72 1.72
C ALA A 837 -4.99 30.18 2.99
N ALA A 838 -5.70 29.39 3.79
CA ALA A 838 -5.14 28.69 4.94
C ALA A 838 -4.33 27.43 4.56
N GLY A 839 -4.43 26.95 3.33
CA GLY A 839 -3.84 25.68 2.88
C GLY A 839 -4.43 24.47 3.60
N ILE A 840 -5.76 24.44 3.75
CA ILE A 840 -6.54 23.34 4.33
C ILE A 840 -7.19 22.55 3.19
N VAL A 841 -7.22 21.23 3.28
CA VAL A 841 -7.77 20.37 2.22
C VAL A 841 -9.28 20.55 2.10
N LEU A 842 -9.76 20.75 0.88
CA LEU A 842 -11.19 20.81 0.57
C LEU A 842 -11.76 19.42 0.25
N SER A 843 -12.89 19.13 0.88
CA SER A 843 -13.71 17.91 0.74
C SER A 843 -15.09 18.25 0.19
N GLY A 844 -15.60 17.46 -0.76
CA GLY A 844 -16.94 17.67 -1.31
C GLY A 844 -17.49 16.45 -2.03
N ARG A 845 -18.82 16.45 -2.23
CA ARG A 845 -19.55 15.42 -2.97
C ARG A 845 -19.81 15.88 -4.39
N PHE A 846 -19.39 15.07 -5.36
CA PHE A 846 -19.54 15.33 -6.78
C PHE A 846 -19.95 14.03 -7.48
N SER A 847 -20.96 14.12 -8.34
CA SER A 847 -21.67 12.94 -8.89
C SER A 847 -21.32 12.61 -10.34
N THR A 848 -20.60 13.49 -11.02
CA THR A 848 -20.21 13.33 -12.42
C THR A 848 -18.75 13.67 -12.61
N ASP A 849 -18.16 13.11 -13.66
CA ASP A 849 -16.76 13.33 -14.03
C ASP A 849 -16.44 14.80 -14.28
N GLU A 850 -17.36 15.51 -14.93
CA GLU A 850 -17.27 16.96 -15.17
C GLU A 850 -17.28 17.76 -13.86
N GLN A 851 -18.13 17.38 -12.90
CA GLN A 851 -18.17 18.00 -11.58
C GLN A 851 -16.89 17.73 -10.77
N ILE A 852 -16.33 16.53 -10.84
CA ILE A 852 -15.08 16.15 -10.16
C ILE A 852 -13.89 16.93 -10.74
N ALA A 853 -13.80 17.01 -12.08
CA ALA A 853 -12.77 17.79 -12.76
C ALA A 853 -12.84 19.28 -12.35
N HIS A 854 -14.05 19.86 -12.35
CA HIS A 854 -14.25 21.24 -11.93
C HIS A 854 -14.00 21.47 -10.42
N ALA A 855 -14.30 20.48 -9.57
CA ALA A 855 -13.94 20.53 -8.15
C ALA A 855 -12.42 20.57 -7.97
N PHE A 856 -11.66 19.82 -8.78
CA PHE A 856 -10.21 19.83 -8.70
C PHE A 856 -9.60 21.20 -9.02
N GLU A 857 -10.13 21.89 -10.04
CA GLU A 857 -9.76 23.28 -10.39
C GLU A 857 -10.04 24.26 -9.22
N ARG A 858 -11.08 23.96 -8.43
CA ARG A 858 -11.44 24.73 -7.23
C ARG A 858 -10.65 24.33 -5.99
N GLY A 859 -9.68 23.42 -6.11
CA GLY A 859 -8.77 23.03 -5.04
C GLY A 859 -9.25 21.87 -4.16
N TYR A 860 -10.29 21.13 -4.59
CA TYR A 860 -10.71 19.91 -3.89
C TYR A 860 -9.68 18.80 -4.10
N ARG A 861 -9.32 18.13 -3.01
CA ARG A 861 -8.39 16.98 -3.02
C ARG A 861 -8.94 15.78 -2.24
N HIS A 862 -10.10 15.93 -1.61
CA HIS A 862 -10.84 14.85 -0.99
C HIS A 862 -12.25 14.79 -1.60
N ILE A 863 -12.63 13.66 -2.20
CA ILE A 863 -13.87 13.57 -2.99
C ILE A 863 -14.74 12.41 -2.49
N THR A 864 -15.98 12.71 -2.11
CA THR A 864 -16.99 11.68 -1.85
C THR A 864 -17.47 11.11 -3.17
N THR A 865 -17.13 9.86 -3.43
CA THR A 865 -17.34 9.18 -4.72
C THR A 865 -18.55 8.24 -4.72
N ILE A 866 -18.91 7.72 -3.54
CA ILE A 866 -19.98 6.74 -3.34
C ILE A 866 -20.69 7.08 -2.01
N THR A 867 -22.00 6.85 -1.96
CA THR A 867 -22.81 6.88 -0.72
C THR A 867 -23.16 5.48 -0.24
N GLU A 868 -23.52 5.33 1.04
CA GLU A 868 -24.00 4.07 1.62
C GLU A 868 -25.06 3.41 0.75
N ASP A 869 -26.10 4.13 0.35
CA ASP A 869 -27.16 3.61 -0.54
C ASP A 869 -26.63 3.05 -1.87
N GLU A 870 -25.69 3.74 -2.52
CA GLU A 870 -25.11 3.30 -3.79
C GLU A 870 -24.19 2.10 -3.62
N ALA A 871 -23.41 2.11 -2.54
CA ALA A 871 -22.51 1.01 -2.19
C ALA A 871 -23.29 -0.25 -1.76
N HIS A 872 -24.31 -0.09 -0.93
CA HIS A 872 -25.21 -1.17 -0.53
C HIS A 872 -25.89 -1.75 -1.75
N ARG A 873 -26.43 -0.94 -2.67
CA ARG A 873 -26.99 -1.44 -3.94
C ARG A 873 -25.97 -2.21 -4.79
N ALA A 874 -24.69 -1.82 -4.77
CA ALA A 874 -23.64 -2.51 -5.50
C ALA A 874 -23.25 -3.85 -4.86
N SER A 875 -23.04 -3.89 -3.53
CA SER A 875 -22.74 -5.12 -2.78
C SER A 875 -23.91 -6.11 -2.84
N TRP A 876 -25.14 -5.62 -2.64
CA TRP A 876 -26.35 -6.45 -2.73
C TRP A 876 -26.64 -6.97 -4.14
N ARG A 877 -26.24 -6.26 -5.21
CA ARG A 877 -26.34 -6.77 -6.60
C ARG A 877 -25.49 -8.02 -6.83
N ASN A 878 -24.40 -8.19 -6.08
CA ASN A 878 -23.57 -9.40 -6.15
C ASN A 878 -24.18 -10.56 -5.35
N TRP A 879 -24.86 -10.25 -4.24
CA TRP A 879 -25.61 -11.21 -3.43
C TRP A 879 -26.91 -11.68 -4.09
N VAL A 880 -27.61 -10.75 -4.76
CA VAL A 880 -28.93 -10.92 -5.36
C VAL A 880 -28.95 -10.22 -6.73
N PRO A 881 -28.47 -10.87 -7.80
CA PRO A 881 -28.38 -10.27 -9.13
C PRO A 881 -29.74 -9.77 -9.62
N GLY A 882 -29.86 -8.45 -9.84
CA GLY A 882 -31.06 -7.82 -10.40
C GLY A 882 -32.12 -7.36 -9.38
N GLY A 883 -31.89 -7.52 -8.08
CA GLY A 883 -32.76 -6.96 -7.02
C GLY A 883 -34.16 -7.59 -6.92
N ASN A 884 -34.36 -8.76 -7.53
CA ASN A 884 -35.61 -9.51 -7.44
C ASN A 884 -35.34 -11.01 -7.68
N ILE A 885 -35.22 -11.82 -6.63
CA ILE A 885 -35.13 -13.28 -6.78
C ILE A 885 -36.56 -13.82 -6.83
N ALA A 886 -37.10 -13.85 -8.05
CA ALA A 886 -38.12 -14.81 -8.37
C ALA A 886 -37.40 -16.14 -8.71
N GLY A 887 -37.65 -17.21 -7.94
CA GLY A 887 -37.37 -18.58 -8.39
C GLY A 887 -36.14 -19.30 -7.80
N ARG A 888 -35.96 -19.29 -6.48
CA ARG A 888 -35.28 -20.41 -5.83
C ARG A 888 -36.24 -21.61 -5.80
N ASP A 889 -35.82 -22.73 -6.38
CA ASP A 889 -36.59 -23.97 -6.28
C ASP A 889 -36.49 -24.50 -4.84
N LEU A 890 -37.62 -24.48 -4.12
CA LEU A 890 -37.71 -24.99 -2.76
C LEU A 890 -37.56 -26.51 -2.74
N LEU A 891 -36.93 -27.04 -1.70
CA LEU A 891 -36.92 -28.49 -1.50
C LEU A 891 -38.36 -29.01 -1.27
N PRO A 892 -38.67 -30.28 -1.62
CA PRO A 892 -40.04 -30.82 -1.50
C PRO A 892 -40.69 -30.76 -0.11
N ARG A 893 -39.90 -30.56 0.95
CA ARG A 893 -40.36 -30.41 2.35
C ARG A 893 -39.79 -29.15 3.00
N GLU A 894 -39.49 -28.12 2.23
CA GLU A 894 -39.10 -26.82 2.78
C GLU A 894 -40.33 -25.92 3.01
N MET A 895 -40.30 -25.13 4.09
CA MET A 895 -41.36 -24.16 4.37
C MET A 895 -41.48 -23.14 3.23
N PRO A 896 -42.69 -22.90 2.68
CA PRO A 896 -42.88 -21.93 1.60
C PRO A 896 -42.39 -20.52 1.97
N ILE A 897 -41.68 -19.87 1.05
CA ILE A 897 -41.29 -18.46 1.20
C ILE A 897 -42.49 -17.58 0.85
N ARG A 898 -43.12 -16.99 1.86
CA ARG A 898 -44.29 -16.13 1.73
C ARG A 898 -44.40 -15.20 2.94
N ARG A 899 -45.25 -14.17 2.82
CA ARG A 899 -45.59 -13.32 3.95
C ARG A 899 -46.28 -14.13 5.06
N PRO A 900 -45.93 -13.93 6.34
CA PRO A 900 -46.54 -14.63 7.45
C PRO A 900 -48.05 -14.40 7.54
N SER A 901 -48.77 -15.43 7.97
CA SER A 901 -50.19 -15.31 8.32
C SER A 901 -50.34 -14.71 9.71
N GLN A 902 -51.37 -13.89 9.92
CA GLN A 902 -51.76 -13.41 11.25
C GLN A 902 -52.63 -14.42 12.01
N ASP A 903 -53.14 -15.46 11.32
CA ASP A 903 -54.07 -16.44 11.90
C ASP A 903 -53.36 -17.62 12.59
N PHE A 904 -52.08 -17.84 12.32
CA PHE A 904 -51.28 -18.93 12.91
C PHE A 904 -49.78 -18.62 12.80
N ASN A 905 -48.98 -19.25 13.64
CA ASN A 905 -47.52 -19.18 13.58
C ASN A 905 -46.97 -20.15 12.51
N ASP A 906 -46.43 -19.62 11.41
CA ASP A 906 -46.00 -20.43 10.25
C ASP A 906 -44.83 -21.37 10.58
N VAL A 907 -43.92 -20.95 11.47
CA VAL A 907 -42.81 -21.81 11.95
C VAL A 907 -43.37 -23.03 12.70
N ARG A 908 -44.39 -22.83 13.54
CA ARG A 908 -45.04 -23.93 14.27
C ARG A 908 -45.77 -24.89 13.33
N ARG A 909 -46.49 -24.35 12.34
CA ARG A 909 -47.15 -25.16 11.30
C ARG A 909 -46.13 -25.97 10.52
N ALA A 910 -45.04 -25.36 10.06
CA ALA A 910 -43.99 -26.05 9.32
C ALA A 910 -43.40 -27.22 10.13
N LEU A 911 -43.09 -27.02 11.41
CA LEU A 911 -42.58 -28.09 12.27
C LEU A 911 -43.59 -29.23 12.46
N ALA A 912 -44.89 -28.93 12.57
CA ALA A 912 -45.95 -29.95 12.69
C ALA A 912 -46.17 -30.72 11.38
N ASP A 913 -46.04 -30.04 10.23
CA ASP A 913 -46.12 -30.62 8.88
C ASP A 913 -44.81 -31.28 8.45
N ASN A 914 -43.82 -31.33 9.35
CA ASN A 914 -42.53 -31.96 9.09
C ASN A 914 -41.78 -31.26 7.93
N GLU A 915 -41.96 -29.95 7.80
CA GLU A 915 -41.25 -29.07 6.87
C GLU A 915 -40.02 -28.43 7.52
N LEU A 916 -39.03 -28.12 6.70
CA LEU A 916 -37.78 -27.48 7.09
C LEU A 916 -37.91 -25.96 7.06
N VAL A 917 -37.69 -25.32 8.21
CA VAL A 917 -37.57 -23.87 8.35
C VAL A 917 -36.12 -23.47 8.05
N VAL A 918 -35.92 -22.59 7.07
CA VAL A 918 -34.61 -22.10 6.61
C VAL A 918 -34.50 -20.61 6.94
N PHE A 919 -33.66 -20.28 7.91
CA PHE A 919 -33.55 -18.93 8.44
C PHE A 919 -32.13 -18.36 8.33
N GLY A 920 -32.04 -17.04 8.17
CA GLY A 920 -30.80 -16.27 8.30
C GLY A 920 -30.77 -15.52 9.63
N ALA A 921 -29.67 -14.86 9.99
CA ALA A 921 -29.52 -14.14 11.26
C ALA A 921 -29.06 -12.68 11.04
N LEU A 922 -29.78 -11.74 11.64
CA LEU A 922 -29.41 -10.33 11.72
C LEU A 922 -28.50 -10.11 12.91
N THR A 923 -27.28 -9.71 12.61
CA THR A 923 -26.25 -9.34 13.58
C THR A 923 -26.18 -7.82 13.79
N THR A 924 -26.81 -7.03 12.90
CA THR A 924 -26.80 -5.57 12.94
C THR A 924 -28.19 -4.96 13.22
N PRO A 925 -28.31 -3.90 14.05
CA PRO A 925 -29.56 -3.20 14.31
C PRO A 925 -29.92 -2.19 13.20
N ASP A 926 -29.69 -2.57 11.94
CA ASP A 926 -30.06 -1.77 10.76
C ASP A 926 -31.38 -2.27 10.16
N THR A 927 -32.42 -1.45 10.30
CA THR A 927 -33.76 -1.75 9.80
C THR A 927 -33.84 -1.85 8.28
N ILE A 928 -32.95 -1.21 7.51
CA ILE A 928 -32.93 -1.30 6.05
C ILE A 928 -32.45 -2.71 5.64
N ASN A 929 -31.35 -3.18 6.24
CA ASN A 929 -30.83 -4.53 5.98
C ASN A 929 -31.83 -5.59 6.44
N ALA A 930 -32.47 -5.38 7.59
CA ALA A 930 -33.53 -6.25 8.09
C ALA A 930 -34.68 -6.41 7.09
N LEU A 931 -35.16 -5.29 6.52
CA LEU A 931 -36.22 -5.30 5.51
C LEU A 931 -35.76 -5.91 4.18
N GLN A 932 -34.52 -5.69 3.75
CA GLN A 932 -33.98 -6.29 2.53
C GLN A 932 -33.85 -7.81 2.67
N LEU A 933 -33.31 -8.30 3.79
CA LEU A 933 -33.20 -9.73 4.06
C LEU A 933 -34.58 -10.38 4.17
N ALA A 934 -35.52 -9.72 4.85
CA ALA A 934 -36.91 -10.17 4.96
C ALA A 934 -37.63 -10.25 3.62
N ASN A 935 -37.30 -9.37 2.67
CA ASN A 935 -37.88 -9.36 1.31
C ASN A 935 -37.01 -10.06 0.25
N SER A 936 -35.94 -10.76 0.66
CA SER A 936 -34.95 -11.34 -0.27
C SER A 936 -35.50 -12.43 -1.19
N GLY A 937 -36.57 -13.12 -0.78
CA GLY A 937 -37.10 -14.28 -1.50
C GLY A 937 -36.21 -15.54 -1.39
N ILE A 938 -35.18 -15.52 -0.54
CA ILE A 938 -34.24 -16.65 -0.33
C ILE A 938 -34.56 -17.43 0.96
N LEU A 939 -34.94 -16.72 2.02
CA LEU A 939 -35.18 -17.25 3.36
C LEU A 939 -36.67 -17.24 3.69
N ASN A 940 -37.12 -18.22 4.48
CA ASN A 940 -38.51 -18.27 4.96
C ASN A 940 -38.67 -17.74 6.39
N ALA A 941 -37.56 -17.47 7.09
CA ALA A 941 -37.52 -16.74 8.35
C ALA A 941 -36.22 -15.93 8.52
N VAL A 942 -36.23 -14.94 9.41
CA VAL A 942 -35.06 -14.12 9.78
C VAL A 942 -34.95 -14.08 11.31
N ALA A 943 -33.81 -14.48 11.83
CA ALA A 943 -33.48 -14.42 13.24
C ALA A 943 -32.84 -13.07 13.60
N ILE A 944 -33.13 -12.54 14.79
CA ILE A 944 -32.42 -11.43 15.41
C ILE A 944 -31.44 -12.02 16.42
N GLU A 945 -30.15 -11.75 16.26
CA GLU A 945 -29.08 -12.29 17.10
C GLU A 945 -28.83 -11.38 18.31
N ARG A 946 -29.58 -11.57 19.41
CA ARG A 946 -29.35 -10.79 20.65
C ARG A 946 -28.23 -11.38 21.50
N GLU A 947 -27.78 -12.62 21.27
CA GLU A 947 -26.91 -13.36 22.20
C GLU A 947 -25.66 -12.56 22.61
N HIS A 948 -25.10 -11.80 21.68
CA HIS A 948 -23.85 -11.06 21.90
C HIS A 948 -24.02 -9.67 22.52
N GLY A 949 -25.23 -9.33 23.00
CA GLY A 949 -25.49 -8.11 23.77
C GLY A 949 -25.50 -6.82 22.96
N THR A 950 -25.50 -6.90 21.63
CA THR A 950 -25.52 -5.76 20.70
C THR A 950 -26.91 -5.14 20.50
N TRP A 951 -27.96 -5.76 21.05
CA TRP A 951 -29.36 -5.38 20.82
C TRP A 951 -30.07 -5.06 22.14
N SER A 952 -30.56 -3.82 22.28
CA SER A 952 -31.50 -3.49 23.36
C SER A 952 -32.89 -4.07 23.09
N THR A 953 -33.69 -4.22 24.14
CA THR A 953 -35.08 -4.72 24.05
C THR A 953 -35.93 -3.85 23.12
N GLU A 954 -35.79 -2.53 23.22
CA GLU A 954 -36.50 -1.58 22.36
C GLU A 954 -36.11 -1.75 20.89
N GLU A 955 -34.83 -1.99 20.59
CA GLU A 955 -34.34 -2.21 19.22
C GLU A 955 -34.86 -3.51 18.63
N THR A 956 -34.85 -4.61 19.38
CA THR A 956 -35.42 -5.88 18.90
C THR A 956 -36.91 -5.78 18.70
N VAL A 957 -37.66 -5.13 19.60
CA VAL A 957 -39.10 -4.89 19.41
C VAL A 957 -39.35 -4.11 18.12
N ARG A 958 -38.57 -3.05 17.87
CA ARG A 958 -38.66 -2.26 16.62
C ARG A 958 -38.42 -3.12 15.37
N HIS A 959 -37.44 -4.03 15.41
CA HIS A 959 -37.12 -4.89 14.28
C HIS A 959 -38.15 -6.02 14.08
N ILE A 960 -38.69 -6.59 15.16
CA ILE A 960 -39.84 -7.50 15.09
C ILE A 960 -41.01 -6.79 14.39
N GLN A 961 -41.36 -5.58 14.83
CA GLN A 961 -42.45 -4.80 14.25
C GLN A 961 -42.21 -4.45 12.78
N ALA A 962 -40.96 -4.16 12.40
CA ALA A 962 -40.61 -3.86 11.01
C ALA A 962 -40.71 -5.10 10.09
N MET A 963 -40.32 -6.29 10.57
CA MET A 963 -40.21 -7.49 9.73
C MET A 963 -41.43 -8.41 9.75
N ARG A 964 -42.26 -8.39 10.80
CA ARG A 964 -43.33 -9.39 11.01
C ARG A 964 -44.37 -9.48 9.89
N ASP A 965 -44.54 -8.41 9.11
CA ASP A 965 -45.46 -8.38 7.95
C ASP A 965 -44.78 -8.82 6.64
N HIS A 966 -43.47 -9.07 6.68
CA HIS A 966 -42.62 -9.42 5.54
C HIS A 966 -42.12 -10.87 5.60
N THR A 967 -41.67 -11.33 6.78
CA THR A 967 -41.07 -12.67 6.99
C THR A 967 -41.32 -13.16 8.41
N ASN A 968 -41.12 -14.46 8.65
CA ASN A 968 -41.20 -15.02 10.00
C ASN A 968 -39.99 -14.55 10.82
N VAL A 969 -40.22 -14.06 12.03
CA VAL A 969 -39.16 -13.48 12.89
C VAL A 969 -38.80 -14.46 14.00
N ILE A 970 -37.52 -14.78 14.10
CA ILE A 970 -36.94 -15.59 15.18
C ILE A 970 -36.10 -14.66 16.06
N VAL A 971 -36.01 -14.91 17.37
CA VAL A 971 -35.08 -14.17 18.23
C VAL A 971 -34.22 -15.18 18.98
N ARG A 972 -32.90 -15.03 18.87
CA ARG A 972 -31.93 -15.75 19.69
C ARG A 972 -31.57 -14.89 20.89
N LEU A 973 -31.82 -15.42 22.08
CA LEU A 973 -31.78 -14.68 23.34
C LEU A 973 -30.35 -14.57 23.89
N CYS A 974 -30.16 -13.69 24.87
CA CYS A 974 -28.89 -13.60 25.62
C CYS A 974 -28.69 -14.76 26.61
N SER A 975 -29.79 -15.36 27.06
CA SER A 975 -29.81 -16.44 28.06
C SER A 975 -31.21 -17.07 28.11
N ALA A 976 -31.30 -18.31 28.61
CA ALA A 976 -32.56 -18.92 29.05
C ALA A 976 -33.32 -18.11 30.12
N LEU A 977 -32.65 -17.20 30.83
CA LEU A 977 -33.22 -16.34 31.87
C LEU A 977 -33.53 -14.91 31.39
N ASP A 978 -33.62 -14.68 30.08
CA ASP A 978 -33.89 -13.36 29.51
C ASP A 978 -35.25 -12.81 30.03
N PRO A 979 -35.26 -11.65 30.73
CA PRO A 979 -36.48 -11.11 31.33
C PRO A 979 -37.50 -10.63 30.30
N ASP A 980 -37.11 -10.48 29.03
CA ASP A 980 -37.94 -9.89 27.99
C ASP A 980 -38.74 -10.92 27.16
N VAL A 981 -38.67 -12.21 27.49
CA VAL A 981 -39.43 -13.29 26.82
C VAL A 981 -40.91 -12.91 26.63
N ALA A 982 -41.57 -12.43 27.69
CA ALA A 982 -42.98 -12.04 27.62
C ALA A 982 -43.25 -10.85 26.69
N THR A 983 -42.30 -9.91 26.61
CA THR A 983 -42.38 -8.76 25.71
C THR A 983 -42.24 -9.20 24.26
N LEU A 984 -41.24 -10.04 23.95
CA LEU A 984 -40.98 -10.51 22.59
C LEU A 984 -42.13 -11.37 22.04
N VAL A 985 -42.73 -12.23 22.88
CA VAL A 985 -43.93 -13.01 22.51
C VAL A 985 -45.11 -12.10 22.17
N ARG A 986 -45.32 -11.04 22.95
CA ARG A 986 -46.40 -10.05 22.74
C ARG A 986 -46.26 -9.30 21.41
N GLU A 987 -45.03 -9.05 20.98
CA GLU A 987 -44.73 -8.30 19.75
C GLU A 987 -44.83 -9.15 18.47
N GLY A 988 -45.00 -10.48 18.62
CA GLY A 988 -45.27 -11.38 17.52
C GLY A 988 -44.07 -12.20 17.04
N VAL A 989 -43.09 -12.50 17.90
CA VAL A 989 -41.98 -13.39 17.53
C VAL A 989 -42.46 -14.82 17.27
N ASN A 990 -42.01 -15.44 16.18
CA ASN A 990 -42.41 -16.79 15.76
C ASN A 990 -41.66 -17.89 16.52
N ALA A 991 -40.38 -17.71 16.80
CA ALA A 991 -39.61 -18.65 17.63
C ALA A 991 -38.58 -17.93 18.51
N LEU A 992 -38.31 -18.51 19.68
CA LEU A 992 -37.32 -18.02 20.65
C LEU A 992 -36.27 -19.10 20.87
N ILE A 993 -35.00 -18.77 20.63
CA ILE A 993 -33.87 -19.66 20.87
C ILE A 993 -33.20 -19.25 22.19
N ALA A 994 -33.32 -20.11 23.20
CA ALA A 994 -32.60 -19.97 24.46
C ALA A 994 -31.18 -20.50 24.31
N THR A 995 -30.23 -19.62 24.61
CA THR A 995 -28.79 -19.85 24.59
C THR A 995 -28.26 -19.95 26.02
N ALA A 996 -27.02 -20.40 26.16
CA ALA A 996 -26.28 -20.58 27.38
C ALA A 996 -27.03 -21.38 28.46
N VAL A 997 -27.91 -22.31 28.06
CA VAL A 997 -28.72 -23.12 28.98
C VAL A 997 -27.79 -24.01 29.80
N LEU A 998 -27.73 -23.81 31.13
CA LEU A 998 -26.78 -24.55 31.97
C LEU A 998 -27.21 -25.98 32.27
N ASP A 999 -28.49 -26.22 32.50
CA ASP A 999 -29.02 -27.50 32.97
C ASP A 999 -30.53 -27.65 32.67
N ALA A 1000 -31.13 -28.76 33.09
CA ALA A 1000 -32.57 -28.97 32.96
C ALA A 1000 -33.44 -27.94 33.71
N ASN A 1001 -32.94 -27.30 34.78
CA ASN A 1001 -33.73 -26.32 35.54
C ASN A 1001 -33.88 -25.01 34.78
N GLU A 1002 -32.80 -24.53 34.15
CA GLU A 1002 -32.87 -23.34 33.29
C GLU A 1002 -33.71 -23.59 32.04
N ALA A 1003 -33.56 -24.76 31.41
CA ALA A 1003 -34.44 -25.21 30.33
C ALA A 1003 -35.92 -25.16 30.75
N ARG A 1004 -36.25 -25.70 31.93
CA ARG A 1004 -37.60 -25.70 32.50
C ARG A 1004 -38.12 -24.28 32.76
N HIS A 1005 -37.27 -23.40 33.28
CA HIS A 1005 -37.64 -22.00 33.52
C HIS A 1005 -38.03 -21.31 32.21
N PHE A 1006 -37.15 -21.37 31.20
CA PHE A 1006 -37.41 -20.77 29.89
C PHE A 1006 -38.71 -21.30 29.25
N LEU A 1007 -38.88 -22.62 29.23
CA LEU A 1007 -40.07 -23.25 28.65
C LEU A 1007 -41.37 -22.83 29.35
N ASN A 1008 -41.32 -22.65 30.67
CA ASN A 1008 -42.46 -22.18 31.46
C ASN A 1008 -42.78 -20.70 31.18
N GLU A 1009 -41.77 -19.83 31.08
CA GLU A 1009 -41.98 -18.41 30.76
C GLU A 1009 -42.52 -18.24 29.33
N VAL A 1010 -42.01 -18.99 28.35
CA VAL A 1010 -42.57 -18.98 26.98
C VAL A 1010 -44.02 -19.48 26.98
N LYS A 1011 -44.32 -20.58 27.69
CA LYS A 1011 -45.71 -21.10 27.80
C LYS A 1011 -46.64 -20.08 28.45
N LYS A 1012 -46.20 -19.45 29.54
CA LYS A 1012 -46.96 -18.41 30.24
C LYS A 1012 -47.22 -17.20 29.33
N ALA A 1013 -46.18 -16.69 28.68
CA ALA A 1013 -46.30 -15.57 27.75
C ALA A 1013 -47.22 -15.88 26.56
N ASN A 1014 -47.17 -17.11 26.04
CA ASN A 1014 -48.05 -17.58 24.99
C ASN A 1014 -49.53 -17.62 25.44
N VAL A 1015 -49.81 -18.16 26.62
CA VAL A 1015 -51.17 -18.18 27.19
C VAL A 1015 -51.67 -16.76 27.44
N GLU A 1016 -50.83 -15.87 27.96
CA GLU A 1016 -51.18 -14.47 28.19
C GLU A 1016 -51.47 -13.70 26.89
N THR A 1017 -50.74 -14.00 25.81
CA THR A 1017 -50.85 -13.26 24.54
C THR A 1017 -51.90 -13.85 23.60
N TYR A 1018 -51.93 -15.17 23.46
CA TYR A 1018 -52.72 -15.89 22.46
C TYR A 1018 -53.81 -16.80 23.06
N GLY A 1019 -53.92 -16.88 24.38
CA GLY A 1019 -54.81 -17.83 25.05
C GLY A 1019 -54.41 -19.28 24.79
N ASP A 1020 -55.38 -20.19 24.79
CA ASP A 1020 -55.15 -21.63 24.55
C ASP A 1020 -54.99 -21.99 23.06
N ASP A 1021 -54.94 -21.00 22.16
CA ASP A 1021 -54.75 -21.22 20.72
C ASP A 1021 -53.29 -21.54 20.39
N ARG A 1022 -52.93 -22.81 20.60
CA ARG A 1022 -51.58 -23.33 20.36
C ARG A 1022 -51.08 -23.10 18.93
N ALA A 1023 -51.95 -22.95 17.94
CA ALA A 1023 -51.54 -22.69 16.56
C ALA A 1023 -50.83 -21.34 16.40
N LYS A 1024 -51.03 -20.40 17.34
CA LYS A 1024 -50.42 -19.07 17.36
C LYS A 1024 -49.21 -18.96 18.27
N TRP A 1025 -48.96 -19.98 19.10
CA TRP A 1025 -47.91 -19.92 20.11
C TRP A 1025 -46.51 -19.84 19.48
N THR A 1026 -45.68 -18.97 20.03
CA THR A 1026 -44.23 -18.90 19.75
C THR A 1026 -43.59 -20.27 20.02
N VAL A 1027 -42.67 -20.70 19.15
CA VAL A 1027 -41.94 -21.97 19.29
C VAL A 1027 -40.73 -21.79 20.20
N PRO A 1028 -40.61 -22.53 21.32
CA PRO A 1028 -39.40 -22.53 22.11
C PRO A 1028 -38.34 -23.45 21.49
N VAL A 1029 -37.11 -22.97 21.39
CA VAL A 1029 -35.94 -23.72 20.95
C VAL A 1029 -34.90 -23.67 22.07
N ILE A 1030 -34.35 -24.83 22.45
CA ILE A 1030 -33.27 -24.90 23.43
C ILE A 1030 -31.98 -25.26 22.71
N MET A 1031 -30.97 -24.41 22.88
CA MET A 1031 -29.63 -24.65 22.38
C MET A 1031 -28.83 -25.52 23.37
N MET A 1032 -28.51 -26.74 22.94
CA MET A 1032 -27.75 -27.74 23.69
C MET A 1032 -26.25 -27.48 23.53
N GLU A 1033 -25.78 -26.38 24.11
CA GLU A 1033 -24.42 -25.88 23.88
C GLU A 1033 -23.52 -25.84 25.13
N THR A 1034 -24.04 -26.23 26.29
CA THR A 1034 -23.26 -26.39 27.51
C THR A 1034 -23.10 -27.86 27.88
N GLU A 1035 -22.02 -28.20 28.58
CA GLU A 1035 -21.80 -29.55 29.10
C GLU A 1035 -22.93 -29.98 30.05
N GLY A 1036 -23.48 -29.06 30.84
CA GLY A 1036 -24.60 -29.34 31.74
C GLY A 1036 -25.91 -29.65 31.01
N ALA A 1037 -26.30 -28.84 30.02
CA ALA A 1037 -27.46 -29.16 29.18
C ALA A 1037 -27.27 -30.49 28.43
N ALA A 1038 -26.08 -30.76 27.91
CA ALA A 1038 -25.77 -32.02 27.25
C ALA A 1038 -25.86 -33.23 28.21
N ASN A 1039 -25.45 -33.08 29.47
CA ASN A 1039 -25.62 -34.12 30.49
C ASN A 1039 -27.11 -34.44 30.73
N ASP A 1040 -27.95 -33.40 30.75
CA ASP A 1040 -29.40 -33.48 31.01
C ASP A 1040 -30.28 -33.70 29.76
N THR A 1041 -29.67 -34.17 28.66
CA THR A 1041 -30.34 -34.40 27.35
C THR A 1041 -31.72 -35.06 27.46
N ASP A 1042 -31.85 -36.15 28.23
CA ASP A 1042 -33.09 -36.92 28.28
C ASP A 1042 -34.24 -36.13 28.92
N GLU A 1043 -33.95 -35.35 29.96
CA GLU A 1043 -34.94 -34.50 30.64
C GLU A 1043 -35.32 -33.31 29.77
N ILE A 1044 -34.35 -32.65 29.14
CA ILE A 1044 -34.59 -31.49 28.28
C ILE A 1044 -35.40 -31.89 27.04
N VAL A 1045 -35.07 -33.00 26.39
CA VAL A 1045 -35.82 -33.49 25.22
C VAL A 1045 -37.26 -33.88 25.61
N ALA A 1046 -37.48 -34.48 26.77
CA ALA A 1046 -38.83 -34.79 27.24
C ALA A 1046 -39.66 -33.51 27.45
N MET A 1047 -39.06 -32.45 28.00
CA MET A 1047 -39.73 -31.15 28.15
C MET A 1047 -40.00 -30.47 26.80
N LEU A 1048 -39.05 -30.50 25.87
CA LEU A 1048 -39.25 -29.97 24.51
C LEU A 1048 -40.40 -30.69 23.80
N LYS A 1049 -40.57 -32.00 24.00
CA LYS A 1049 -41.72 -32.75 23.47
C LYS A 1049 -43.05 -32.25 24.03
N GLU A 1050 -43.14 -32.01 25.35
CA GLU A 1050 -44.36 -31.47 25.98
C GLU A 1050 -44.72 -30.08 25.44
N HIS A 1051 -43.69 -29.25 25.23
CA HIS A 1051 -43.84 -27.87 24.77
C HIS A 1051 -43.91 -27.72 23.24
N GLU A 1052 -43.88 -28.84 22.49
CA GLU A 1052 -43.80 -28.85 21.02
C GLU A 1052 -42.67 -27.90 20.53
N GLY A 1053 -41.50 -28.02 21.17
CA GLY A 1053 -40.31 -27.21 20.92
C GLY A 1053 -39.25 -27.92 20.07
N VAL A 1054 -38.11 -27.26 19.89
CA VAL A 1054 -37.01 -27.73 19.04
C VAL A 1054 -35.71 -27.88 19.83
N CYS A 1055 -34.96 -28.93 19.53
CA CYS A 1055 -33.65 -29.20 20.12
C CYS A 1055 -32.54 -28.71 19.17
N HIS A 1056 -31.70 -27.77 19.60
CA HIS A 1056 -30.64 -27.21 18.78
C HIS A 1056 -29.25 -27.58 19.32
N PRO A 1057 -28.57 -28.62 18.82
CA PRO A 1057 -27.15 -28.83 19.12
C PRO A 1057 -26.31 -27.67 18.56
N GLY A 1058 -25.66 -26.91 19.45
CA GLY A 1058 -24.76 -25.80 19.08
C GLY A 1058 -23.31 -26.28 18.95
N PRO A 1059 -22.79 -26.56 17.75
CA PRO A 1059 -21.60 -27.40 17.62
C PRO A 1059 -20.30 -26.74 18.08
N LEU A 1060 -20.15 -25.43 17.90
CA LEU A 1060 -18.98 -24.66 18.36
C LEU A 1060 -19.00 -24.47 19.87
N ASP A 1061 -20.14 -24.03 20.41
CA ASP A 1061 -20.29 -23.73 21.82
C ASP A 1061 -20.29 -25.00 22.69
N LEU A 1062 -20.89 -26.08 22.20
CA LEU A 1062 -20.79 -27.40 22.83
C LEU A 1062 -19.34 -27.92 22.85
N SER A 1063 -18.59 -27.76 21.76
CA SER A 1063 -17.17 -28.13 21.70
C SER A 1063 -16.35 -27.36 22.74
N ALA A 1064 -16.57 -26.05 22.82
CA ALA A 1064 -15.92 -25.17 23.79
C ALA A 1064 -16.31 -25.52 25.24
N SER A 1065 -17.59 -25.77 25.52
CA SER A 1065 -18.06 -26.13 26.85
C SER A 1065 -17.59 -27.50 27.31
N LEU A 1066 -17.45 -28.48 26.39
CA LEU A 1066 -16.94 -29.81 26.72
C LEU A 1066 -15.40 -29.84 26.85
N GLY A 1067 -14.73 -28.79 26.36
CA GLY A 1067 -13.27 -28.79 26.17
C GLY A 1067 -12.81 -29.87 25.19
N ALA A 1068 -13.61 -30.17 24.16
CA ALA A 1068 -13.40 -31.30 23.25
C ALA A 1068 -13.58 -30.87 21.79
N ALA A 1069 -12.54 -31.03 20.97
CA ALA A 1069 -12.58 -30.69 19.54
C ALA A 1069 -13.49 -31.64 18.75
N TRP A 1070 -13.98 -31.18 17.59
CA TRP A 1070 -14.76 -32.01 16.67
C TRP A 1070 -13.95 -33.23 16.20
N GLY A 1071 -14.61 -34.36 15.97
CA GLY A 1071 -13.98 -35.64 15.64
C GLY A 1071 -13.37 -36.39 16.83
N THR A 1072 -13.39 -35.81 18.05
CA THR A 1072 -12.99 -36.54 19.26
C THR A 1072 -14.15 -37.38 19.78
N GLU A 1073 -13.85 -38.55 20.37
CA GLU A 1073 -14.86 -39.44 20.92
C GLU A 1073 -15.78 -38.73 21.94
N LYS A 1074 -15.24 -37.84 22.79
CA LYS A 1074 -16.03 -37.06 23.75
C LYS A 1074 -17.06 -36.16 23.07
N TYR A 1075 -16.67 -35.46 22.00
CA TYR A 1075 -17.57 -34.60 21.24
C TYR A 1075 -18.60 -35.42 20.44
N GLU A 1076 -18.14 -36.38 19.65
CA GLU A 1076 -18.99 -37.19 18.76
C GLU A 1076 -20.02 -38.02 19.52
N SER A 1077 -19.64 -38.64 20.65
CA SER A 1077 -20.57 -39.41 21.47
C SER A 1077 -21.62 -38.53 22.15
N THR A 1078 -21.26 -37.31 22.56
CA THR A 1078 -22.19 -36.35 23.18
C THR A 1078 -23.18 -35.81 22.15
N LEU A 1079 -22.71 -35.41 20.97
CA LEU A 1079 -23.57 -34.96 19.88
C LEU A 1079 -24.52 -36.09 19.44
N SER A 1080 -24.01 -37.30 19.26
CA SER A 1080 -24.80 -38.48 18.89
C SER A 1080 -25.88 -38.82 19.92
N LYS A 1081 -25.60 -38.65 21.23
CA LYS A 1081 -26.60 -38.80 22.30
C LYS A 1081 -27.74 -37.80 22.14
N ILE A 1082 -27.42 -36.51 21.98
CA ILE A 1082 -28.42 -35.43 21.81
C ILE A 1082 -29.32 -35.72 20.60
N GLU A 1083 -28.72 -35.98 19.44
CA GLU A 1083 -29.45 -36.24 18.21
C GLU A 1083 -30.33 -37.50 18.29
N THR A 1084 -29.79 -38.60 18.85
CA THR A 1084 -30.52 -39.86 18.95
C THR A 1084 -31.71 -39.75 19.90
N THR A 1085 -31.54 -39.09 21.05
CA THR A 1085 -32.62 -38.87 22.01
C THR A 1085 -33.72 -38.00 21.40
N ALA A 1086 -33.37 -36.90 20.74
CA ALA A 1086 -34.34 -36.01 20.07
C ALA A 1086 -35.13 -36.74 18.97
N LYS A 1087 -34.43 -37.44 18.06
CA LYS A 1087 -35.04 -38.23 16.98
C LYS A 1087 -35.98 -39.30 17.54
N THR A 1088 -35.58 -40.03 18.58
CA THR A 1088 -36.39 -41.08 19.20
C THR A 1088 -37.65 -40.51 19.87
N ALA A 1089 -37.53 -39.33 20.48
CA ALA A 1089 -38.67 -38.64 21.10
C ALA A 1089 -39.63 -38.01 20.08
N GLY A 1090 -39.21 -37.83 18.82
CA GLY A 1090 -39.94 -37.10 17.80
C GLY A 1090 -39.84 -35.58 17.97
N VAL A 1091 -38.77 -35.10 18.62
CA VAL A 1091 -38.48 -33.67 18.79
C VAL A 1091 -37.65 -33.20 17.60
N PRO A 1092 -38.07 -32.15 16.86
CA PRO A 1092 -37.30 -31.63 15.74
C PRO A 1092 -35.91 -31.14 16.16
N LEU A 1093 -34.93 -31.34 15.28
CA LEU A 1093 -33.57 -30.82 15.46
C LEU A 1093 -33.38 -29.49 14.71
N ALA A 1094 -32.53 -28.62 15.25
CA ALA A 1094 -32.03 -27.43 14.57
C ALA A 1094 -30.50 -27.45 14.46
N GLY A 1095 -29.93 -26.94 13.37
CA GLY A 1095 -28.48 -26.89 13.22
C GLY A 1095 -28.01 -26.35 11.87
N VAL A 1096 -26.76 -26.65 11.54
CA VAL A 1096 -26.10 -26.28 10.28
C VAL A 1096 -25.41 -27.53 9.70
N LEU A 1097 -25.66 -27.84 8.43
CA LEU A 1097 -24.94 -28.87 7.66
C LEU A 1097 -24.53 -28.32 6.29
N SER A 1098 -23.73 -29.10 5.55
CA SER A 1098 -23.14 -28.65 4.30
C SER A 1098 -24.14 -28.33 3.17
N THR A 1099 -25.33 -28.91 3.17
CA THR A 1099 -26.38 -28.54 2.20
C THR A 1099 -27.74 -28.58 2.86
N LEU A 1100 -28.71 -27.80 2.35
CA LEU A 1100 -30.09 -27.88 2.83
C LEU A 1100 -30.69 -29.28 2.63
N GLU A 1101 -30.29 -29.96 1.55
CA GLU A 1101 -30.69 -31.34 1.29
C GLU A 1101 -30.10 -32.30 2.35
N ALA A 1102 -28.85 -32.12 2.76
CA ALA A 1102 -28.25 -32.90 3.84
C ALA A 1102 -28.98 -32.66 5.17
N SER A 1103 -29.35 -31.43 5.49
CA SER A 1103 -30.16 -31.12 6.68
C SER A 1103 -31.54 -31.76 6.64
N LEU A 1104 -32.21 -31.72 5.48
CA LEU A 1104 -33.50 -32.38 5.30
C LEU A 1104 -33.38 -33.90 5.45
N ASN A 1105 -32.36 -34.51 4.85
CA ASN A 1105 -32.08 -35.95 4.94
C ASN A 1105 -31.67 -36.38 6.35
N HIS A 1106 -30.99 -35.51 7.09
CA HIS A 1106 -30.63 -35.73 8.49
C HIS A 1106 -31.85 -35.60 9.43
N GLY A 1107 -32.95 -35.01 8.96
CA GLY A 1107 -34.21 -34.87 9.70
C GLY A 1107 -34.29 -33.59 10.55
N PHE A 1108 -33.60 -32.52 10.15
CA PHE A 1108 -33.73 -31.22 10.82
C PHE A 1108 -35.09 -30.58 10.53
N GLY A 1109 -35.68 -29.95 11.54
CA GLY A 1109 -36.87 -29.11 11.41
C GLY A 1109 -36.55 -27.63 11.23
N MET A 1110 -35.34 -27.20 11.64
CA MET A 1110 -34.84 -25.84 11.38
C MET A 1110 -33.37 -25.85 10.96
N VAL A 1111 -32.99 -24.97 10.05
CA VAL A 1111 -31.61 -24.78 9.61
C VAL A 1111 -31.26 -23.31 9.56
N LEU A 1112 -30.14 -22.96 10.19
CA LEU A 1112 -29.50 -21.67 9.97
C LEU A 1112 -28.71 -21.74 8.66
N ALA A 1113 -29.09 -20.94 7.67
CA ALA A 1113 -28.37 -20.85 6.40
C ALA A 1113 -27.02 -20.10 6.62
N PRO A 1114 -25.85 -20.71 6.31
CA PRO A 1114 -24.53 -20.10 6.56
C PRO A 1114 -24.33 -18.72 5.90
N MET A 1115 -24.95 -18.50 4.75
CA MET A 1115 -24.92 -17.25 3.98
C MET A 1115 -26.05 -16.27 4.37
N GLY A 1116 -26.84 -16.59 5.39
CA GLY A 1116 -28.00 -15.80 5.82
C GLY A 1116 -27.68 -14.76 6.90
N MET A 1117 -26.39 -14.55 7.23
CA MET A 1117 -25.99 -13.45 8.11
C MET A 1117 -25.90 -12.14 7.32
N ASP A 1118 -26.55 -11.08 7.79
CA ASP A 1118 -26.41 -9.72 7.21
C ASP A 1118 -24.96 -9.20 7.20
N GLY A 1119 -24.07 -9.82 7.98
CA GLY A 1119 -22.62 -9.82 7.78
C GLY A 1119 -22.15 -11.15 7.20
N GLY A 1120 -22.08 -11.26 5.87
CA GLY A 1120 -21.86 -12.50 5.12
C GLY A 1120 -20.60 -13.33 5.41
N ALA A 1121 -19.67 -12.90 6.28
CA ALA A 1121 -18.40 -13.59 6.48
C ALA A 1121 -17.71 -13.26 7.83
N LEU A 1122 -18.47 -13.17 8.93
CA LEU A 1122 -17.95 -12.82 10.26
C LEU A 1122 -16.88 -13.78 10.87
N ASN A 1123 -16.29 -14.73 10.13
CA ASN A 1123 -15.12 -15.51 10.62
C ASN A 1123 -14.19 -16.19 9.57
N THR A 1124 -14.46 -16.21 8.26
CA THR A 1124 -13.73 -17.14 7.35
C THR A 1124 -13.14 -16.57 6.06
N GLY A 1125 -13.20 -15.26 5.79
CA GLY A 1125 -12.50 -14.70 4.62
C GLY A 1125 -13.00 -15.22 3.27
N ILE A 1126 -14.26 -15.65 3.18
CA ILE A 1126 -14.87 -16.12 1.94
C ILE A 1126 -15.33 -14.89 1.14
N VAL A 1127 -14.40 -14.30 0.40
CA VAL A 1127 -14.71 -13.37 -0.68
C VAL A 1127 -15.25 -14.18 -1.86
N GLY A 1128 -16.51 -13.99 -2.22
CA GLY A 1128 -16.99 -14.28 -3.58
C GLY A 1128 -17.89 -15.49 -3.83
N THR A 1129 -18.54 -16.10 -2.84
CA THR A 1129 -19.57 -17.13 -3.12
C THR A 1129 -20.97 -16.52 -3.19
N ASN A 1130 -21.69 -16.81 -4.28
CA ASN A 1130 -23.10 -16.45 -4.43
C ASN A 1130 -23.94 -17.23 -3.39
N PRO A 1131 -24.73 -16.56 -2.52
CA PRO A 1131 -25.58 -17.22 -1.52
C PRO A 1131 -26.50 -18.30 -2.12
N LEU A 1132 -26.98 -18.11 -3.35
CA LEU A 1132 -27.82 -19.08 -4.05
C LEU A 1132 -27.04 -20.33 -4.48
N GLU A 1133 -25.77 -20.19 -4.89
CA GLU A 1133 -24.91 -21.32 -5.25
C GLU A 1133 -24.56 -22.15 -4.01
N SER A 1134 -24.21 -21.50 -2.88
CA SER A 1134 -23.94 -22.18 -1.60
C SER A 1134 -25.15 -22.93 -1.04
N LEU A 1135 -26.38 -22.46 -1.28
CA LEU A 1135 -27.61 -23.18 -0.92
C LEU A 1135 -27.91 -24.39 -1.84
N GLN A 1136 -27.29 -24.47 -3.02
CA GLN A 1136 -27.55 -25.46 -4.07
C GLN A 1136 -26.39 -26.45 -4.35
N SER A 1137 -25.16 -26.18 -3.88
CA SER A 1137 -23.96 -27.03 -4.07
C SER A 1137 -23.30 -27.45 -2.76
N ASP A 1138 -22.25 -28.29 -2.79
CA ASP A 1138 -21.46 -28.68 -1.61
C ASP A 1138 -20.93 -27.43 -0.85
N ASN A 1139 -21.43 -27.14 0.36
CA ASN A 1139 -20.70 -26.23 1.26
C ASN A 1139 -19.40 -26.92 1.68
N THR A 1140 -18.29 -26.32 1.30
CA THR A 1140 -16.98 -26.58 1.93
C THR A 1140 -16.69 -25.60 3.08
N ALA A 1141 -17.70 -24.87 3.57
CA ALA A 1141 -17.60 -23.91 4.67
C ALA A 1141 -17.53 -24.60 6.04
#